data_AF-A0A416WA88-F1
#
_entry.id   AF-A0A416WA88-F1
#
_cell.length_a   1.000
_cell.length_b   1.000
_cell.length_c   1.000
_cell.angle_alpha   90.00
_cell.angle_beta   90.00
_cell.angle_gamma   90.00
#
_symmetry.space_group_name_H-M   'P 1'
#
loop_
_entity.id
_entity.type
_entity.pdbx_description
1 polymer ?
#
loop_
_entity_poly.entity_id
_entity_poly.type
_entity_poly.pdbx_seq_one_letter_code
_entity_poly.pdbx_strand_id
1 'polypeptide(L)'
;MKNRILAYIVIIATVFQMFSGISHDFKSMNVMADENELSQPKMVDGTYQISSAKELMWAKENPGKDYILTSDIDLSGYENFQGIGTETEPYSGEFNGNGHSIKIGINRTDSTEKIEKIGLFNYVSGEIHNLVVTGSINVSVAGGYVGGISAVLLGGYIYDCTTDVAINATGTKEALNVGGIAGGVKNEQKESTIENSVNNGEINVNAMSAQRGENDYNNGTSGAVGGIVGLVVAKSGVKVARTINNGEIIVNGGKDNIGGIVGQTSVNENSTYVDISYCANKGNIEVYKTEGERAAGIIGYVKSGKIRYCYNVGNVVEYTDNGNTLARNGYGNYFGIFGYANLSSYNKLSVLYCYNASEKKLEAEICVVRNPSNGEFKNFYMSGRSEYETELNSNATAGTAGETFQNSTELYNKITAYTEGASAYRKNSQGGYPVLYFEKNAVYESNPTDNDTVDVKLENMPKYIDGVVSDNIYNCGPGMASDENGTTSEDAKMVVIKDTSRSTFEDYVDKLVCRGYGKTSKREMENNMYYTLTKAGRIYYIYYTYSKNEVRVICDYASNTLLSNISTKLTGDSETEMYMYSIDYTKGESTTSVTDYWQIDCGMMFIIKLADNSLFLIDSGHERQSSKEAMAAELNFMRKITNTSENDKVKIRGWFFSHAHGDHVFGAHQFVTMYHDYIDVESVLFNFPAYGVVGGYDGGTFKMKKAFNTYFPNVNHVSLHTGQRFSMQGVNFDVMCTHEDWVGTDGKTTLGGDMNTASTVLKITINGKSLMLLGDITKSDQLEKMYGNELKSDMVQVAHHGYNRLTSLYKAIGAKYAICPNSEENAGLNSGNKQKLQDILDAGATKAIFAGEYTYKITTDNGIQMSTYDNYRKELGIDFDAPGGNLSEVNGKNAVIGSDSDIEKGKKLRDELITVSVNGSPVSSKNAGNAIRTENAYMAFDGSTSTKYCTETIPANIKWKTTKPVSIDEYVLYTANDTQNNPGRNPVKWILKGSNDGKNWNIIDAVSDGNLPAKNYTGTIFKSKNPGKYCYFAICFLEINSGNILQLSEIELIENQQQNISDKVNVQGFQISNVLKGIRTVSTVEPQIDGMEVTEFGNVYGVDENGVSEDDMYVGSESKYISTVKATENGIINKQYSSSETAVNYVMTMCDNGTTVAAYTRKYYVRAYAKLSDGSYLYSKVYSYSIYDVAKKLYDNALMSTYAGHRYLYEDILTVVDSNYKEVKYNWGGTIAR
;
A
#
# COMPACT_ATOMS: atom_id res chain seq x y z
N MET A 1 1.36 -38.96 24.64
CA MET A 1 0.18 -39.83 24.42
C MET A 1 -0.77 -39.04 23.52
N LYS A 2 -0.91 -39.38 22.24
CA LYS A 2 -1.90 -40.33 21.68
C LYS A 2 -3.38 -39.93 21.92
N ASN A 3 -3.93 -39.26 20.91
CA ASN A 3 -5.17 -39.60 20.19
C ASN A 3 -6.57 -39.55 20.85
N ARG A 4 -7.43 -38.74 20.20
CA ARG A 4 -8.81 -39.07 19.73
C ARG A 4 -9.96 -39.11 20.77
N ILE A 5 -11.24 -38.81 20.45
CA ILE A 5 -11.91 -38.07 19.34
C ILE A 5 -13.36 -37.72 19.79
N LEU A 6 -14.06 -36.85 19.03
CA LEU A 6 -15.49 -36.50 19.02
C LEU A 6 -16.48 -37.39 19.82
N ALA A 7 -17.47 -36.76 20.49
CA ALA A 7 -18.89 -36.69 20.04
C ALA A 7 -19.89 -36.35 21.17
N TYR A 8 -20.22 -35.07 21.40
CA TYR A 8 -21.38 -34.65 22.24
C TYR A 8 -21.84 -33.20 21.95
N ILE A 9 -22.40 -32.94 20.76
CA ILE A 9 -23.23 -31.74 20.49
C ILE A 9 -24.41 -32.13 19.59
N VAL A 10 -25.48 -32.67 20.18
CA VAL A 10 -26.87 -32.58 19.67
C VAL A 10 -27.82 -32.68 20.89
N ILE A 11 -28.99 -32.05 20.80
CA ILE A 11 -30.16 -32.14 21.71
C ILE A 11 -30.01 -31.43 23.07
N ILE A 12 -30.62 -30.23 23.20
CA ILE A 12 -31.74 -29.86 24.10
C ILE A 12 -31.87 -28.33 24.07
N ALA A 13 -32.84 -27.80 23.32
CA ALA A 13 -33.40 -26.44 23.46
C ALA A 13 -34.68 -26.30 22.60
N THR A 14 -35.68 -27.16 22.83
CA THR A 14 -36.91 -27.14 22.01
C THR A 14 -38.14 -27.64 22.77
N VAL A 15 -38.61 -26.86 23.75
CA VAL A 15 -40.02 -26.90 24.21
C VAL A 15 -40.41 -25.51 24.69
N PHE A 16 -41.24 -24.77 23.95
CA PHE A 16 -42.49 -24.20 24.47
C PHE A 16 -43.34 -23.61 23.34
N GLN A 17 -44.65 -23.91 23.43
CA GLN A 17 -45.79 -23.43 22.60
C GLN A 17 -46.25 -24.34 21.45
N MET A 18 -47.18 -25.23 21.81
CA MET A 18 -48.30 -25.66 20.95
C MET A 18 -49.62 -25.43 21.72
N PHE A 19 -50.71 -25.29 20.96
CA PHE A 19 -52.12 -25.19 21.39
C PHE A 19 -52.64 -23.87 21.98
N SER A 20 -53.10 -23.01 21.08
CA SER A 20 -54.54 -22.70 20.97
C SER A 20 -54.90 -22.69 19.47
N GLY A 21 -56.18 -22.86 19.09
CA GLY A 21 -56.52 -23.08 17.68
C GLY A 21 -57.90 -22.57 17.26
N ILE A 22 -58.34 -23.08 16.10
CA ILE A 22 -59.64 -22.91 15.41
C ILE A 22 -59.60 -21.99 14.16
N SER A 23 -59.69 -22.66 13.00
CA SER A 23 -60.26 -22.32 11.66
C SER A 23 -61.00 -20.98 11.47
N HIS A 24 -61.04 -20.33 10.30
CA HIS A 24 -61.25 -20.79 8.89
C HIS A 24 -60.66 -19.72 7.91
N ASP A 25 -60.49 -19.86 6.58
CA ASP A 25 -60.82 -20.91 5.60
C ASP A 25 -59.73 -20.98 4.47
N PHE A 26 -60.01 -21.55 3.29
CA PHE A 26 -59.11 -21.56 2.12
C PHE A 26 -59.87 -21.29 0.80
N LYS A 27 -59.69 -20.10 0.21
CA LYS A 27 -59.97 -19.68 -1.20
C LYS A 27 -59.53 -18.21 -1.34
N SER A 28 -58.86 -17.74 -2.38
CA SER A 28 -58.51 -18.34 -3.68
C SER A 28 -57.19 -17.74 -4.20
N MET A 29 -56.45 -18.49 -5.02
CA MET A 29 -55.19 -18.04 -5.62
C MET A 29 -55.33 -16.77 -6.48
N ASN A 30 -54.35 -15.87 -6.38
CA ASN A 30 -53.67 -15.31 -7.55
C ASN A 30 -52.25 -14.83 -7.19
N VAL A 31 -51.28 -15.46 -7.85
CA VAL A 31 -49.85 -15.14 -8.05
C VAL A 31 -49.27 -13.91 -7.33
N MET A 32 -48.39 -14.16 -6.35
CA MET A 32 -47.13 -13.41 -6.12
C MET A 32 -46.06 -14.43 -5.65
N ALA A 33 -44.79 -14.21 -5.99
CA ALA A 33 -43.69 -15.12 -5.70
C ALA A 33 -42.61 -14.45 -4.83
N ASP A 34 -42.03 -15.22 -3.89
CA ASP A 34 -40.84 -14.94 -3.07
C ASP A 34 -40.57 -13.49 -2.63
N GLU A 35 -41.22 -13.09 -1.53
CA GLU A 35 -41.00 -11.79 -0.86
C GLU A 35 -40.07 -11.85 0.36
N ASN A 36 -39.67 -13.04 0.86
CA ASN A 36 -39.00 -13.17 2.18
C ASN A 36 -37.47 -13.38 2.19
N GLU A 37 -36.79 -13.50 1.04
CA GLU A 37 -35.31 -13.48 1.04
C GLU A 37 -34.77 -12.05 0.83
N LEU A 38 -34.14 -11.51 1.89
CA LEU A 38 -33.23 -10.37 1.81
C LEU A 38 -31.98 -10.79 1.03
N SER A 39 -31.62 -10.03 0.00
CA SER A 39 -30.38 -10.27 -0.74
C SER A 39 -29.22 -9.56 -0.05
N GLN A 40 -28.18 -10.31 0.34
CA GLN A 40 -26.94 -9.68 0.79
C GLN A 40 -26.24 -9.02 -0.42
N PRO A 41 -25.96 -7.70 -0.38
CA PRO A 41 -25.23 -7.01 -1.44
C PRO A 41 -23.82 -7.59 -1.63
N LYS A 42 -23.28 -7.47 -2.85
CA LYS A 42 -21.90 -7.88 -3.13
C LYS A 42 -20.91 -6.97 -2.39
N MET A 43 -19.93 -7.54 -1.69
CA MET A 43 -18.82 -6.77 -1.12
C MET A 43 -17.69 -6.60 -2.15
N VAL A 44 -17.13 -5.39 -2.24
CA VAL A 44 -15.93 -5.06 -3.02
C VAL A 44 -15.07 -4.13 -2.16
N ASP A 45 -13.82 -4.52 -1.90
CA ASP A 45 -12.83 -3.74 -1.13
C ASP A 45 -13.36 -3.17 0.22
N GLY A 46 -14.15 -3.99 0.91
CA GLY A 46 -14.77 -3.66 2.21
C GLY A 46 -16.10 -2.89 2.12
N THR A 47 -16.56 -2.51 0.92
CA THR A 47 -17.78 -1.72 0.70
C THR A 47 -18.85 -2.53 -0.03
N TYR A 48 -20.08 -2.50 0.48
CA TYR A 48 -21.21 -3.25 -0.08
C TYR A 48 -21.90 -2.48 -1.22
N GLN A 49 -22.02 -3.14 -2.37
CA GLN A 49 -22.63 -2.58 -3.59
C GLN A 49 -24.14 -2.82 -3.57
N ILE A 50 -24.95 -1.75 -3.49
CA ILE A 50 -26.42 -1.84 -3.50
C ILE A 50 -26.94 -1.50 -4.91
N SER A 51 -27.80 -2.38 -5.44
CA SER A 51 -28.43 -2.27 -6.77
C SER A 51 -29.96 -2.45 -6.73
N SER A 52 -30.52 -2.69 -5.55
CA SER A 52 -31.94 -3.01 -5.39
C SER A 52 -32.48 -2.66 -4.00
N ALA A 53 -33.80 -2.48 -3.93
CA ALA A 53 -34.49 -2.25 -2.66
C ALA A 53 -34.34 -3.42 -1.67
N LYS A 54 -34.24 -4.67 -2.14
CA LYS A 54 -33.99 -5.85 -1.29
C LYS A 54 -32.62 -5.79 -0.60
N GLU A 55 -31.59 -5.29 -1.28
CA GLU A 55 -30.24 -5.08 -0.72
C GLU A 55 -30.20 -3.88 0.24
N LEU A 56 -30.96 -2.81 -0.04
CA LEU A 56 -31.12 -1.69 0.89
C LEU A 56 -31.86 -2.09 2.18
N MET A 57 -32.82 -3.03 2.09
CA MET A 57 -33.44 -3.63 3.27
C MET A 57 -32.49 -4.55 4.05
N TRP A 58 -31.46 -5.14 3.42
CA TRP A 58 -30.38 -5.82 4.15
C TRP A 58 -29.50 -4.83 4.91
N ALA A 59 -29.24 -3.64 4.33
CA ALA A 59 -28.46 -2.59 4.98
C ALA A 59 -29.11 -2.04 6.25
N LYS A 60 -30.45 -2.01 6.30
CA LYS A 60 -31.24 -1.69 7.51
C LYS A 60 -30.89 -2.58 8.70
N GLU A 61 -30.71 -3.88 8.48
CA GLU A 61 -30.34 -4.86 9.51
C GLU A 61 -28.82 -4.89 9.78
N ASN A 62 -28.03 -4.12 9.03
CA ASN A 62 -26.57 -4.07 9.11
C ASN A 62 -26.05 -2.60 9.12
N PRO A 63 -26.49 -1.75 10.08
CA PRO A 63 -26.23 -0.30 10.06
C PRO A 63 -24.76 0.10 10.30
N GLY A 64 -23.91 -0.83 10.75
CA GLY A 64 -22.47 -0.63 10.96
C GLY A 64 -21.59 -1.08 9.80
N LYS A 65 -22.06 -0.98 8.56
CA LYS A 65 -21.31 -1.32 7.34
C LYS A 65 -21.34 -0.15 6.34
N ASP A 66 -20.40 -0.20 5.41
CA ASP A 66 -20.23 0.80 4.36
C ASP A 66 -20.93 0.34 3.08
N TYR A 67 -21.62 1.27 2.42
CA TYR A 67 -22.47 1.01 1.27
C TYR A 67 -22.21 2.02 0.16
N ILE A 68 -22.26 1.55 -1.09
CA ILE A 68 -22.28 2.40 -2.27
C ILE A 68 -23.44 2.00 -3.18
N LEU A 69 -24.19 2.99 -3.68
CA LEU A 69 -25.22 2.73 -4.69
C LEU A 69 -24.60 2.53 -6.08
N THR A 70 -25.16 1.57 -6.81
CA THR A 70 -24.81 1.24 -8.20
C THR A 70 -26.00 1.42 -9.16
N SER A 71 -27.17 1.80 -8.62
CA SER A 71 -28.38 2.17 -9.34
C SER A 71 -29.28 3.02 -8.45
N ASP A 72 -30.29 3.66 -9.07
CA ASP A 72 -31.41 4.24 -8.35
C ASP A 72 -32.27 3.16 -7.67
N ILE A 73 -32.90 3.50 -6.54
CA ILE A 73 -33.68 2.60 -5.69
C ILE A 73 -35.07 3.19 -5.43
N ASP A 74 -36.14 2.42 -5.67
CA ASP A 74 -37.51 2.82 -5.31
C ASP A 74 -38.01 2.02 -4.10
N LEU A 75 -38.17 2.69 -2.96
CA LEU A 75 -38.76 2.17 -1.73
C LEU A 75 -40.26 2.55 -1.59
N SER A 76 -40.85 3.30 -2.52
CA SER A 76 -42.23 3.80 -2.35
C SER A 76 -43.32 2.71 -2.35
N GLY A 77 -42.99 1.49 -2.79
CA GLY A 77 -43.84 0.30 -2.65
C GLY A 77 -43.70 -0.47 -1.33
N TYR A 78 -42.77 -0.08 -0.44
CA TYR A 78 -42.54 -0.78 0.84
C TYR A 78 -43.39 -0.16 1.95
N GLU A 79 -44.59 -0.69 2.13
CA GLU A 79 -45.48 -0.29 3.23
C GLU A 79 -44.79 -0.45 4.61
N ASN A 80 -44.99 0.53 5.49
CA ASN A 80 -44.43 0.56 6.85
C ASN A 80 -42.89 0.56 6.95
N PHE A 81 -42.17 1.09 5.94
CA PHE A 81 -40.71 1.28 6.02
C PHE A 81 -40.27 1.96 7.33
N GLN A 82 -39.27 1.36 7.98
CA GLN A 82 -38.58 1.91 9.14
C GLN A 82 -37.16 2.29 8.70
N GLY A 83 -36.76 3.52 9.02
CA GLY A 83 -35.46 4.03 8.61
C GLY A 83 -34.29 3.21 9.13
N ILE A 84 -33.15 3.34 8.47
CA ILE A 84 -31.91 2.64 8.82
C ILE A 84 -31.35 3.19 10.15
N GLY A 85 -30.87 2.30 11.00
CA GLY A 85 -30.28 2.62 12.31
C GLY A 85 -31.30 2.84 13.43
N THR A 86 -30.82 2.70 14.67
CA THR A 86 -31.55 2.89 15.93
C THR A 86 -30.73 3.77 16.89
N GLU A 87 -31.27 4.14 18.06
CA GLU A 87 -30.48 4.95 19.01
C GLU A 87 -29.29 4.18 19.61
N THR A 88 -29.44 2.87 19.79
CA THR A 88 -28.39 1.98 20.32
C THR A 88 -27.43 1.48 19.23
N GLU A 89 -27.92 1.35 18.00
CA GLU A 89 -27.15 0.94 16.82
C GLU A 89 -27.43 1.93 15.67
N PRO A 90 -26.89 3.15 15.72
CA PRO A 90 -27.05 4.13 14.65
C PRO A 90 -26.34 3.69 13.38
N TYR A 91 -26.75 4.25 12.25
CA TYR A 91 -25.99 4.12 11.02
C TYR A 91 -24.60 4.76 11.21
N SER A 92 -23.56 3.92 11.17
CA SER A 92 -22.20 4.28 11.62
C SER A 92 -21.12 4.07 10.56
N GLY A 93 -21.48 3.49 9.41
CA GLY A 93 -20.60 3.40 8.25
C GLY A 93 -20.65 4.61 7.32
N GLU A 94 -20.10 4.42 6.12
CA GLU A 94 -20.07 5.34 4.99
C GLU A 94 -21.16 4.95 3.96
N PHE A 95 -22.15 5.81 3.71
CA PHE A 95 -23.20 5.61 2.70
C PHE A 95 -22.99 6.56 1.51
N ASN A 96 -22.35 6.05 0.47
CA ASN A 96 -22.09 6.79 -0.76
C ASN A 96 -23.21 6.55 -1.79
N GLY A 97 -24.09 7.54 -1.95
CA GLY A 97 -25.14 7.53 -2.96
C GLY A 97 -24.62 7.52 -4.40
N ASN A 98 -23.33 7.84 -4.64
CA ASN A 98 -22.67 7.76 -5.96
C ASN A 98 -23.42 8.50 -7.09
N GLY A 99 -24.18 9.54 -6.76
CA GLY A 99 -25.04 10.29 -7.68
C GLY A 99 -26.40 9.65 -7.98
N HIS A 100 -26.71 8.49 -7.39
CA HIS A 100 -28.00 7.83 -7.50
C HIS A 100 -29.03 8.35 -6.49
N SER A 101 -30.28 7.98 -6.73
CA SER A 101 -31.45 8.37 -5.96
C SER A 101 -32.08 7.22 -5.16
N ILE A 102 -32.63 7.55 -3.99
CA ILE A 102 -33.53 6.67 -3.21
C ILE A 102 -34.89 7.37 -3.10
N LYS A 103 -35.93 6.76 -3.64
CA LYS A 103 -37.31 7.27 -3.56
C LYS A 103 -38.04 6.64 -2.38
N ILE A 104 -38.56 7.44 -1.46
CA ILE A 104 -39.26 6.99 -0.25
C ILE A 104 -40.76 7.34 -0.28
N GLY A 105 -41.58 6.52 0.40
CA GLY A 105 -43.02 6.70 0.55
C GLY A 105 -43.48 6.37 1.96
N ILE A 106 -43.05 7.15 2.95
CA ILE A 106 -43.33 6.85 4.36
C ILE A 106 -44.70 7.42 4.73
N ASN A 107 -45.67 6.55 5.00
CA ASN A 107 -46.98 6.93 5.50
C ASN A 107 -47.18 6.33 6.90
N ARG A 108 -47.42 7.16 7.93
CA ARG A 108 -47.68 6.68 9.30
C ARG A 108 -48.80 7.44 9.99
N THR A 109 -49.60 6.74 10.77
CA THR A 109 -50.51 7.34 11.75
C THR A 109 -50.37 6.54 13.04
N ASP A 110 -49.81 7.16 14.09
CA ASP A 110 -49.62 6.52 15.39
C ASP A 110 -50.44 7.23 16.46
N SER A 111 -51.36 6.48 17.07
CA SER A 111 -52.19 6.92 18.19
C SER A 111 -51.55 6.69 19.57
N THR A 112 -50.38 6.05 19.65
CA THR A 112 -49.62 5.85 20.89
C THR A 112 -48.91 7.13 21.33
N GLU A 113 -48.55 7.23 22.61
CA GLU A 113 -47.88 8.42 23.18
C GLU A 113 -46.34 8.39 22.99
N LYS A 114 -45.86 7.75 21.92
CA LYS A 114 -44.43 7.56 21.67
C LYS A 114 -43.82 8.74 20.90
N ILE A 115 -42.56 9.01 21.19
CA ILE A 115 -41.77 10.02 20.48
C ILE A 115 -41.08 9.36 19.28
N GLU A 116 -41.65 9.56 18.10
CA GLU A 116 -41.22 8.88 16.87
C GLU A 116 -39.91 9.44 16.30
N LYS A 117 -39.30 8.64 15.41
CA LYS A 117 -38.06 8.94 14.67
C LYS A 117 -38.30 8.48 13.23
N ILE A 118 -38.39 9.41 12.29
CA ILE A 118 -38.84 9.13 10.92
C ILE A 118 -37.94 9.80 9.88
N GLY A 119 -37.35 8.99 9.01
CA GLY A 119 -36.59 9.40 7.84
C GLY A 119 -36.11 8.18 7.05
N LEU A 120 -35.32 8.37 5.99
CA LEU A 120 -34.62 7.27 5.32
C LEU A 120 -33.68 6.55 6.30
N PHE A 121 -33.00 7.33 7.15
CA PHE A 121 -32.27 6.90 8.33
C PHE A 121 -32.97 7.44 9.58
N ASN A 122 -33.07 6.65 10.66
CA ASN A 122 -33.59 7.18 11.93
C ASN A 122 -32.47 7.86 12.73
N TYR A 123 -31.29 7.25 12.78
CA TYR A 123 -30.15 7.73 13.56
C TYR A 123 -28.85 7.54 12.77
N VAL A 124 -28.04 8.59 12.69
CA VAL A 124 -26.78 8.61 11.90
C VAL A 124 -25.63 9.16 12.72
N SER A 125 -24.59 8.35 12.95
CA SER A 125 -23.30 8.74 13.54
C SER A 125 -22.12 8.62 12.55
N GLY A 126 -22.32 7.92 11.44
CA GLY A 126 -21.41 7.79 10.30
C GLY A 126 -21.57 8.90 9.26
N GLU A 127 -21.39 8.56 7.98
CA GLU A 127 -21.42 9.50 6.85
C GLU A 127 -22.48 9.10 5.81
N ILE A 128 -23.19 10.09 5.26
CA ILE A 128 -24.09 9.93 4.11
C ILE A 128 -23.74 10.99 3.08
N HIS A 129 -23.44 10.60 1.84
CA HIS A 129 -23.05 11.56 0.82
C HIS A 129 -23.38 11.17 -0.61
N ASN A 130 -23.30 12.12 -1.55
CA ASN A 130 -23.59 11.93 -2.98
C ASN A 130 -24.98 11.32 -3.27
N LEU A 131 -25.97 11.60 -2.41
CA LEU A 131 -27.28 10.93 -2.42
C LEU A 131 -28.41 11.89 -2.74
N VAL A 132 -29.30 11.50 -3.65
CA VAL A 132 -30.60 12.17 -3.86
C VAL A 132 -31.70 11.37 -3.16
N VAL A 133 -32.50 11.99 -2.30
CA VAL A 133 -33.68 11.36 -1.69
C VAL A 133 -34.94 12.04 -2.23
N THR A 134 -35.90 11.27 -2.71
CA THR A 134 -37.12 11.82 -3.35
C THR A 134 -38.39 11.22 -2.77
N GLY A 135 -39.54 11.85 -2.96
CA GLY A 135 -40.85 11.25 -2.66
C GLY A 135 -41.59 11.96 -1.54
N SER A 136 -42.12 11.23 -0.56
CA SER A 136 -42.92 11.83 0.51
C SER A 136 -42.85 11.14 1.87
N ILE A 137 -43.05 11.94 2.92
CA ILE A 137 -43.25 11.52 4.31
C ILE A 137 -44.57 12.14 4.80
N ASN A 138 -45.61 11.33 4.99
CA ASN A 138 -46.92 11.76 5.48
C ASN A 138 -47.19 11.14 6.85
N VAL A 139 -47.14 11.92 7.92
CA VAL A 139 -47.13 11.42 9.30
C VAL A 139 -48.09 12.17 10.23
N SER A 140 -48.80 11.43 11.07
CA SER A 140 -49.58 11.95 12.19
C SER A 140 -49.22 11.14 13.44
N VAL A 141 -48.53 11.77 14.39
CA VAL A 141 -47.85 11.08 15.52
C VAL A 141 -47.98 11.90 16.80
N ALA A 142 -47.69 11.32 17.97
CA ALA A 142 -47.70 12.07 19.22
C ALA A 142 -46.70 13.24 19.19
N GLY A 143 -45.43 12.97 18.89
CA GLY A 143 -44.36 13.96 18.70
C GLY A 143 -43.07 13.29 18.20
N GLY A 144 -41.95 14.01 18.13
CA GLY A 144 -40.65 13.44 17.77
C GLY A 144 -39.85 14.18 16.72
N TYR A 145 -39.16 13.43 15.85
CA TYR A 145 -38.23 13.97 14.85
C TYR A 145 -38.52 13.39 13.47
N VAL A 146 -38.64 14.25 12.46
CA VAL A 146 -38.95 13.90 11.07
C VAL A 146 -37.97 14.59 10.14
N GLY A 147 -37.30 13.85 9.25
CA GLY A 147 -36.53 14.46 8.18
C GLY A 147 -36.37 13.58 6.94
N GLY A 148 -36.17 14.22 5.78
CA GLY A 148 -36.13 13.55 4.48
C GLY A 148 -35.01 12.51 4.38
N ILE A 149 -33.83 12.84 4.91
CA ILE A 149 -32.67 11.93 4.93
C ILE A 149 -32.54 11.28 6.31
N SER A 150 -32.46 12.06 7.39
CA SER A 150 -32.26 11.55 8.75
C SER A 150 -33.31 12.08 9.72
N ALA A 151 -33.78 11.24 10.65
CA ALA A 151 -34.55 11.75 11.78
C ALA A 151 -33.64 12.44 12.80
N VAL A 152 -32.49 11.83 13.15
CA VAL A 152 -31.55 12.36 14.16
C VAL A 152 -30.08 12.14 13.75
N LEU A 153 -29.28 13.21 13.80
CA LEU A 153 -27.82 13.15 13.68
C LEU A 153 -27.14 13.04 15.05
N LEU A 154 -26.39 11.94 15.26
CA LEU A 154 -25.62 11.60 16.47
C LEU A 154 -24.10 11.76 16.22
N GLY A 155 -23.66 12.95 15.81
CA GLY A 155 -22.25 13.21 15.46
C GLY A 155 -21.85 12.69 14.07
N GLY A 156 -22.84 12.43 13.21
CA GLY A 156 -22.65 12.04 11.82
C GLY A 156 -22.57 13.22 10.85
N TYR A 157 -22.26 12.90 9.60
CA TYR A 157 -22.09 13.83 8.49
C TYR A 157 -23.10 13.55 7.38
N ILE A 158 -23.72 14.60 6.85
CA ILE A 158 -24.49 14.54 5.59
C ILE A 158 -23.87 15.55 4.64
N TYR A 159 -23.40 15.13 3.47
CA TYR A 159 -22.82 16.07 2.50
C TYR A 159 -23.08 15.72 1.04
N ASP A 160 -23.04 16.71 0.14
CA ASP A 160 -23.31 16.51 -1.30
C ASP A 160 -24.67 15.80 -1.56
N CYS A 161 -25.67 16.09 -0.73
CA CYS A 161 -26.99 15.43 -0.75
C CYS A 161 -28.10 16.37 -1.22
N THR A 162 -29.10 15.83 -1.93
CA THR A 162 -30.32 16.56 -2.30
C THR A 162 -31.54 15.83 -1.74
N THR A 163 -32.54 16.57 -1.25
CA THR A 163 -33.83 16.02 -0.82
C THR A 163 -34.98 16.73 -1.53
N ASP A 164 -35.71 15.96 -2.34
CA ASP A 164 -36.97 16.30 -3.02
C ASP A 164 -38.14 15.58 -2.32
N VAL A 165 -38.09 15.51 -0.98
CA VAL A 165 -39.09 14.80 -0.15
C VAL A 165 -40.12 15.79 0.38
N ALA A 166 -41.38 15.67 -0.06
CA ALA A 166 -42.48 16.42 0.54
C ALA A 166 -42.82 15.85 1.93
N ILE A 167 -42.72 16.67 2.98
CA ILE A 167 -42.97 16.27 4.37
C ILE A 167 -44.28 16.91 4.85
N ASN A 168 -45.29 16.07 5.08
CA ASN A 168 -46.57 16.46 5.68
C ASN A 168 -46.67 15.85 7.08
N ALA A 169 -46.47 16.65 8.13
CA ALA A 169 -46.30 16.17 9.50
C ALA A 169 -47.31 16.80 10.46
N THR A 170 -47.95 15.99 11.31
CA THR A 170 -48.95 16.45 12.30
C THR A 170 -48.57 15.94 13.69
N GLY A 171 -48.39 16.87 14.63
CA GLY A 171 -48.24 16.57 16.06
C GLY A 171 -49.60 16.44 16.73
N THR A 172 -49.78 15.43 17.59
CA THR A 172 -51.07 15.16 18.24
C THR A 172 -51.05 15.19 19.76
N LYS A 173 -49.87 15.11 20.41
CA LYS A 173 -49.73 15.19 21.88
C LYS A 173 -48.51 15.98 22.39
N GLU A 174 -47.36 15.84 21.73
CA GLU A 174 -46.04 16.30 22.19
C GLU A 174 -45.32 17.08 21.08
N ALA A 175 -44.20 17.75 21.42
CA ALA A 175 -43.47 18.57 20.45
C ALA A 175 -42.93 17.75 19.25
N LEU A 176 -43.12 18.28 18.05
CA LEU A 176 -42.63 17.70 16.80
C LEU A 176 -41.51 18.57 16.23
N ASN A 177 -40.47 17.94 15.70
CA ASN A 177 -39.28 18.61 15.16
C ASN A 177 -39.07 18.11 13.74
N VAL A 178 -39.12 19.02 12.77
CA VAL A 178 -39.15 18.69 11.34
C VAL A 178 -38.03 19.42 10.63
N GLY A 179 -37.23 18.70 9.84
CA GLY A 179 -36.18 19.27 9.01
C GLY A 179 -36.18 18.65 7.62
N GLY A 180 -36.04 19.44 6.55
CA GLY A 180 -36.01 18.89 5.19
C GLY A 180 -34.95 17.80 5.00
N ILE A 181 -33.76 17.97 5.61
CA ILE A 181 -32.70 16.95 5.67
C ILE A 181 -32.72 16.17 6.98
N ALA A 182 -32.70 16.86 8.13
CA ALA A 182 -32.52 16.26 9.46
C ALA A 182 -33.57 16.74 10.47
N GLY A 183 -34.38 15.84 11.03
CA GLY A 183 -35.36 16.20 12.07
C GLY A 183 -34.74 16.84 13.31
N GLY A 184 -33.56 16.38 13.71
CA GLY A 184 -32.76 17.05 14.74
C GLY A 184 -31.32 16.53 14.89
N VAL A 185 -30.62 17.10 15.85
CA VAL A 185 -29.22 16.82 16.18
C VAL A 185 -29.09 16.58 17.68
N LYS A 186 -28.49 15.44 18.08
CA LYS A 186 -28.24 15.03 19.47
C LYS A 186 -26.85 14.39 19.57
N ASN A 187 -25.82 15.13 19.96
CA ASN A 187 -24.45 14.73 19.66
C ASN A 187 -23.42 15.10 20.73
N GLU A 188 -23.77 14.88 22.00
CA GLU A 188 -23.06 15.24 23.24
C GLU A 188 -21.53 14.96 23.31
N GLN A 189 -20.96 14.23 22.35
CA GLN A 189 -19.52 13.88 22.28
C GLN A 189 -18.81 14.32 20.99
N LYS A 190 -19.52 14.66 19.90
CA LYS A 190 -18.94 14.91 18.57
C LYS A 190 -19.86 15.80 17.74
N GLU A 191 -19.34 16.90 17.20
CA GLU A 191 -20.10 17.80 16.32
C GLU A 191 -20.64 17.07 15.06
N SER A 192 -21.90 17.35 14.71
CA SER A 192 -22.52 16.88 13.47
C SER A 192 -22.34 17.93 12.37
N THR A 193 -22.32 17.52 11.12
CA THR A 193 -22.20 18.44 9.98
C THR A 193 -23.22 18.13 8.89
N ILE A 194 -23.83 19.17 8.33
CA ILE A 194 -24.55 19.12 7.06
C ILE A 194 -23.85 20.09 6.10
N GLU A 195 -23.31 19.61 4.98
CA GLU A 195 -22.44 20.40 4.09
C GLU A 195 -22.84 20.23 2.61
N ASN A 196 -22.77 21.29 1.81
CA ASN A 196 -23.05 21.26 0.36
C ASN A 196 -24.35 20.53 -0.06
N SER A 197 -25.43 20.72 0.69
CA SER A 197 -26.68 19.96 0.51
C SER A 197 -27.88 20.85 0.17
N VAL A 198 -28.95 20.27 -0.37
CA VAL A 198 -30.12 21.04 -0.84
C VAL A 198 -31.44 20.38 -0.41
N ASN A 199 -32.36 21.16 0.16
CA ASN A 199 -33.78 20.78 0.27
C ASN A 199 -34.61 21.50 -0.80
N ASN A 200 -35.32 20.74 -1.63
CA ASN A 200 -36.36 21.23 -2.52
C ASN A 200 -37.77 20.83 -2.07
N GLY A 201 -37.87 19.88 -1.12
CA GLY A 201 -39.13 19.36 -0.61
C GLY A 201 -39.92 20.37 0.23
N GLU A 202 -41.22 20.47 -0.04
CA GLU A 202 -42.18 21.24 0.75
C GLU A 202 -42.35 20.62 2.15
N ILE A 203 -42.44 21.46 3.18
CA ILE A 203 -42.57 21.06 4.59
C ILE A 203 -43.85 21.65 5.17
N ASN A 204 -44.90 20.84 5.25
CA ASN A 204 -46.18 21.17 5.89
C ASN A 204 -46.23 20.60 7.31
N VAL A 205 -46.34 21.44 8.33
CA VAL A 205 -46.44 21.03 9.73
C VAL A 205 -47.73 21.54 10.35
N ASN A 206 -48.60 20.63 10.81
CA ASN A 206 -49.66 20.96 11.75
C ASN A 206 -49.06 20.80 13.16
N ALA A 207 -48.63 21.91 13.74
CA ALA A 207 -47.93 21.91 15.03
C ALA A 207 -48.89 22.17 16.19
N MET A 208 -48.36 22.04 17.42
CA MET A 208 -49.16 22.15 18.63
C MET A 208 -48.35 22.68 19.80
N SER A 209 -49.02 23.43 20.68
CA SER A 209 -48.46 23.94 21.93
C SER A 209 -48.33 22.85 23.00
N ALA A 210 -47.38 21.94 22.81
CA ALA A 210 -47.03 20.90 23.76
C ALA A 210 -46.27 21.42 24.99
N GLN A 211 -46.28 20.65 26.09
CA GLN A 211 -45.48 20.95 27.28
C GLN A 211 -44.18 20.14 27.39
N ARG A 212 -43.97 19.10 26.56
CA ARG A 212 -42.76 18.27 26.60
C ARG A 212 -42.14 18.07 25.21
N GLY A 213 -40.82 17.93 25.24
CA GLY A 213 -39.96 17.54 24.13
C GLY A 213 -38.73 16.80 24.69
N GLU A 214 -38.24 15.80 23.96
CA GLU A 214 -37.48 14.66 24.50
C GLU A 214 -36.14 14.99 25.18
N ASN A 215 -35.59 16.20 25.02
CA ASN A 215 -34.32 16.63 25.63
C ASN A 215 -34.36 18.05 26.26
N ASP A 216 -35.54 18.66 26.45
CA ASP A 216 -35.71 19.97 27.13
C ASP A 216 -36.78 19.87 28.25
N TYR A 217 -36.78 18.71 28.91
CA TYR A 217 -37.94 17.98 29.48
C TYR A 217 -38.80 18.66 30.55
N ASN A 218 -38.49 19.88 31.01
CA ASN A 218 -39.17 20.52 32.15
C ASN A 218 -39.56 22.00 31.97
N ASN A 219 -39.15 22.68 30.90
CA ASN A 219 -39.21 24.16 30.83
C ASN A 219 -39.80 24.73 29.52
N GLY A 220 -40.76 24.03 28.90
CA GLY A 220 -41.68 24.62 27.92
C GLY A 220 -41.10 24.98 26.55
N THR A 221 -40.41 24.05 25.89
CA THR A 221 -40.11 24.16 24.46
C THR A 221 -41.32 23.79 23.60
N SER A 222 -41.65 24.66 22.67
CA SER A 222 -42.45 24.36 21.48
C SER A 222 -41.67 23.47 20.50
N GLY A 223 -42.34 22.98 19.45
CA GLY A 223 -41.69 22.26 18.36
C GLY A 223 -40.76 23.15 17.51
N ALA A 224 -40.17 22.55 16.49
CA ALA A 224 -39.17 23.20 15.65
C ALA A 224 -39.32 22.80 14.18
N VAL A 225 -39.32 23.78 13.27
CA VAL A 225 -39.42 23.51 11.84
C VAL A 225 -38.27 24.19 11.11
N GLY A 226 -37.45 23.41 10.42
CA GLY A 226 -36.31 23.87 9.65
C GLY A 226 -36.39 23.45 8.19
N GLY A 227 -35.98 24.30 7.26
CA GLY A 227 -35.77 23.87 5.87
C GLY A 227 -34.70 22.77 5.74
N ILE A 228 -33.74 22.73 6.68
CA ILE A 228 -32.65 21.74 6.73
C ILE A 228 -32.66 20.96 8.04
N VAL A 229 -32.61 21.63 9.20
CA VAL A 229 -32.55 21.02 10.53
C VAL A 229 -33.72 21.49 11.40
N GLY A 230 -34.52 20.59 11.97
CA GLY A 230 -35.56 20.95 12.94
C GLY A 230 -34.97 21.50 14.24
N LEU A 231 -34.50 20.61 15.12
CA LEU A 231 -34.01 20.95 16.47
C LEU A 231 -32.55 20.50 16.71
N VAL A 232 -31.71 21.42 17.15
CA VAL A 232 -30.42 21.09 17.83
C VAL A 232 -30.69 21.02 19.33
N VAL A 233 -30.59 19.83 19.93
CA VAL A 233 -31.00 19.63 21.34
C VAL A 233 -29.95 20.18 22.32
N ALA A 234 -30.26 20.11 23.62
CA ALA A 234 -29.33 20.46 24.68
C ALA A 234 -27.95 19.77 24.52
N LYS A 235 -26.87 20.49 24.86
CA LYS A 235 -25.47 20.02 24.81
C LYS A 235 -25.00 19.52 23.43
N SER A 236 -25.72 19.89 22.38
CA SER A 236 -25.46 19.48 21.00
C SER A 236 -25.16 20.69 20.12
N GLY A 237 -24.35 20.48 19.08
CA GLY A 237 -23.95 21.53 18.13
C GLY A 237 -23.81 21.02 16.70
N VAL A 238 -24.08 21.87 15.71
CA VAL A 238 -24.03 21.47 14.29
C VAL A 238 -23.41 22.54 13.41
N LYS A 239 -22.52 22.13 12.50
CA LYS A 239 -22.10 22.95 11.36
C LYS A 239 -23.07 22.73 10.21
N VAL A 240 -23.71 23.79 9.71
CA VAL A 240 -24.52 23.76 8.48
C VAL A 240 -23.85 24.66 7.45
N ALA A 241 -23.30 24.07 6.39
CA ALA A 241 -22.42 24.77 5.45
C ALA A 241 -22.85 24.58 4.00
N ARG A 242 -22.69 25.62 3.16
CA ARG A 242 -22.93 25.55 1.69
C ARG A 242 -24.30 24.95 1.32
N THR A 243 -25.33 25.21 2.13
CA THR A 243 -26.59 24.47 2.07
C THR A 243 -27.77 25.37 1.72
N ILE A 244 -28.71 24.89 0.90
CA ILE A 244 -29.82 25.68 0.34
C ILE A 244 -31.16 25.05 0.67
N ASN A 245 -32.10 25.85 1.19
CA ASN A 245 -33.51 25.51 1.22
C ASN A 245 -34.27 26.24 0.09
N ASN A 246 -34.78 25.49 -0.87
CA ASN A 246 -35.71 25.96 -1.90
C ASN A 246 -37.17 25.59 -1.57
N GLY A 247 -37.40 24.58 -0.73
CA GLY A 247 -38.74 24.09 -0.38
C GLY A 247 -39.52 25.07 0.50
N GLU A 248 -40.81 25.24 0.23
CA GLU A 248 -41.71 26.05 1.06
C GLU A 248 -41.96 25.39 2.42
N ILE A 249 -42.10 26.20 3.47
CA ILE A 249 -42.32 25.78 4.85
C ILE A 249 -43.66 26.38 5.29
N ILE A 250 -44.65 25.54 5.58
CA ILE A 250 -45.97 25.96 6.02
C ILE A 250 -46.24 25.37 7.40
N VAL A 251 -46.52 26.22 8.38
CA VAL A 251 -46.79 25.81 9.76
C VAL A 251 -48.19 26.28 10.19
N ASN A 252 -48.99 25.35 10.68
CA ASN A 252 -50.37 25.58 11.11
C ASN A 252 -50.52 25.30 12.60
N GLY A 253 -50.63 26.37 13.39
CA GLY A 253 -50.79 26.37 14.85
C GLY A 253 -49.50 26.06 15.62
N GLY A 254 -49.57 26.20 16.95
CA GLY A 254 -48.49 25.89 17.88
C GLY A 254 -47.73 27.11 18.39
N LYS A 255 -46.49 26.91 18.85
CA LYS A 255 -45.58 27.98 19.31
C LYS A 255 -44.18 27.82 18.73
N ASP A 256 -44.09 27.10 17.63
CA ASP A 256 -42.87 26.53 17.09
C ASP A 256 -41.86 27.62 16.68
N ASN A 257 -40.57 27.28 16.79
CA ASN A 257 -39.49 28.12 16.28
C ASN A 257 -39.13 27.62 14.89
N ILE A 258 -39.27 28.51 13.90
CA ILE A 258 -39.31 28.19 12.48
C ILE A 258 -38.16 28.92 11.78
N GLY A 259 -37.37 28.18 10.99
CA GLY A 259 -36.24 28.74 10.26
C GLY A 259 -36.08 28.17 8.87
N GLY A 260 -35.75 29.01 7.89
CA GLY A 260 -35.48 28.55 6.53
C GLY A 260 -34.29 27.59 6.42
N ILE A 261 -33.36 27.58 7.38
CA ILE A 261 -32.28 26.59 7.48
C ILE A 261 -32.42 25.75 8.76
N VAL A 262 -32.46 26.36 9.95
CA VAL A 262 -32.57 25.64 11.24
C VAL A 262 -33.78 26.14 12.03
N GLY A 263 -34.63 25.26 12.56
CA GLY A 263 -35.76 25.67 13.41
C GLY A 263 -35.29 26.34 14.70
N GLN A 264 -34.62 25.58 15.57
CA GLN A 264 -34.01 26.12 16.80
C GLN A 264 -32.81 25.33 17.32
N THR A 265 -31.97 26.02 18.08
CA THR A 265 -31.17 25.41 19.16
C THR A 265 -31.99 25.32 20.45
N SER A 266 -31.67 24.39 21.36
CA SER A 266 -32.26 24.35 22.72
C SER A 266 -32.28 25.73 23.40
N VAL A 267 -33.42 26.06 24.00
CA VAL A 267 -33.67 27.41 24.54
C VAL A 267 -33.08 27.59 25.94
N ASN A 268 -32.88 26.48 26.68
CA ASN A 268 -32.50 26.50 28.09
C ASN A 268 -31.01 26.18 28.33
N GLU A 269 -30.37 25.40 27.47
CA GLU A 269 -28.99 24.95 27.65
C GLU A 269 -27.98 25.93 27.03
N ASN A 270 -27.01 26.46 27.79
CA ASN A 270 -26.06 27.44 27.28
C ASN A 270 -24.96 26.84 26.38
N SER A 271 -24.74 25.52 26.43
CA SER A 271 -23.73 24.81 25.64
C SER A 271 -24.20 24.37 24.24
N THR A 272 -25.48 24.56 23.88
CA THR A 272 -25.92 24.31 22.50
C THR A 272 -25.56 25.47 21.57
N TYR A 273 -25.11 25.14 20.36
CA TYR A 273 -24.65 26.10 19.37
C TYR A 273 -24.98 25.66 17.94
N VAL A 274 -24.89 26.60 17.00
CA VAL A 274 -25.05 26.32 15.56
C VAL A 274 -24.12 27.21 14.75
N ASP A 275 -23.34 26.61 13.86
CA ASP A 275 -22.44 27.32 12.97
C ASP A 275 -22.96 27.21 11.53
N ILE A 276 -23.77 28.20 11.13
CA ILE A 276 -24.39 28.30 9.80
C ILE A 276 -23.50 29.18 8.90
N SER A 277 -22.96 28.61 7.83
CA SER A 277 -22.04 29.33 6.92
C SER A 277 -22.39 29.09 5.46
N TYR A 278 -22.41 30.13 4.62
CA TYR A 278 -22.68 30.00 3.19
C TYR A 278 -24.04 29.31 2.90
N CYS A 279 -25.11 29.67 3.62
CA CYS A 279 -26.42 29.03 3.46
C CYS A 279 -27.51 29.98 2.95
N ALA A 280 -28.48 29.47 2.20
CA ALA A 280 -29.51 30.29 1.56
C ALA A 280 -30.92 29.72 1.76
N ASN A 281 -31.86 30.55 2.20
CA ASN A 281 -33.29 30.24 2.13
C ASN A 281 -33.96 31.00 0.99
N LYS A 282 -34.66 30.25 0.14
CA LYS A 282 -35.44 30.74 -0.99
C LYS A 282 -36.91 30.33 -0.94
N GLY A 283 -37.22 29.24 -0.24
CA GLY A 283 -38.60 28.83 0.01
C GLY A 283 -39.34 29.84 0.90
N ASN A 284 -40.62 30.06 0.61
CA ASN A 284 -41.49 30.85 1.46
C ASN A 284 -41.69 30.15 2.81
N ILE A 285 -41.83 30.93 3.88
CA ILE A 285 -42.21 30.47 5.21
C ILE A 285 -43.57 31.09 5.50
N GLU A 286 -44.61 30.27 5.64
CA GLU A 286 -45.97 30.73 5.94
C GLU A 286 -46.45 30.13 7.26
N VAL A 287 -46.94 30.98 8.17
CA VAL A 287 -47.38 30.58 9.51
C VAL A 287 -48.84 30.99 9.71
N TYR A 288 -49.67 30.08 10.20
CA TYR A 288 -51.12 30.25 10.37
C TYR A 288 -51.54 29.91 11.80
N LYS A 289 -52.55 30.63 12.34
CA LYS A 289 -53.20 30.36 13.65
C LYS A 289 -52.26 30.49 14.86
N THR A 290 -51.61 31.63 14.99
CA THR A 290 -50.45 31.79 15.87
C THR A 290 -50.76 31.92 17.36
N GLU A 291 -49.96 31.25 18.19
CA GLU A 291 -49.97 31.37 19.66
C GLU A 291 -48.67 31.96 20.25
N GLY A 292 -47.67 32.27 19.41
CA GLY A 292 -46.42 32.97 19.81
C GLY A 292 -45.14 32.46 19.14
N GLU A 293 -45.24 31.99 17.90
CA GLU A 293 -44.18 31.46 17.05
C GLU A 293 -43.08 32.47 16.73
N ARG A 294 -41.90 31.98 16.37
CA ARG A 294 -40.77 32.81 15.91
C ARG A 294 -40.27 32.30 14.57
N ALA A 295 -40.44 33.08 13.50
CA ALA A 295 -40.19 32.65 12.13
C ALA A 295 -39.14 33.54 11.45
N ALA A 296 -38.05 32.94 10.96
CA ALA A 296 -36.97 33.70 10.32
C ALA A 296 -36.35 32.98 9.12
N GLY A 297 -35.72 33.75 8.23
CA GLY A 297 -35.16 33.25 6.98
C GLY A 297 -34.03 32.23 7.15
N ILE A 298 -33.23 32.29 8.22
CA ILE A 298 -32.17 31.30 8.48
C ILE A 298 -32.44 30.50 9.76
N ILE A 299 -32.69 31.13 10.90
CA ILE A 299 -32.95 30.40 12.17
C ILE A 299 -33.97 31.01 13.11
N GLY A 300 -34.99 30.25 13.52
CA GLY A 300 -36.07 30.74 14.39
C GLY A 300 -35.59 31.14 15.79
N TYR A 301 -34.85 30.28 16.48
CA TYR A 301 -34.22 30.59 17.77
C TYR A 301 -32.77 30.12 17.84
N VAL A 302 -31.88 31.01 18.29
CA VAL A 302 -30.44 30.72 18.42
C VAL A 302 -29.91 31.05 19.81
N LYS A 303 -29.22 30.10 20.42
CA LYS A 303 -28.61 30.24 21.74
C LYS A 303 -27.16 30.72 21.67
N SER A 304 -26.38 30.14 20.76
CA SER A 304 -24.99 30.53 20.47
C SER A 304 -24.52 30.01 19.12
N GLY A 305 -23.34 30.44 18.68
CA GLY A 305 -22.67 29.98 17.45
C GLY A 305 -22.41 31.11 16.46
N LYS A 306 -22.45 30.78 15.16
CA LYS A 306 -22.08 31.69 14.05
C LYS A 306 -23.13 31.64 12.94
N ILE A 307 -23.42 32.77 12.32
CA ILE A 307 -24.21 32.89 11.09
C ILE A 307 -23.39 33.76 10.12
N ARG A 308 -22.79 33.16 9.10
CA ARG A 308 -21.83 33.82 8.20
C ARG A 308 -22.22 33.63 6.74
N TYR A 309 -22.16 34.69 5.94
CA TYR A 309 -22.40 34.59 4.49
C TYR A 309 -23.74 33.89 4.15
N CYS A 310 -24.80 34.19 4.90
CA CYS A 310 -26.11 33.58 4.70
C CYS A 310 -27.12 34.58 4.17
N TYR A 311 -28.08 34.13 3.36
CA TYR A 311 -29.13 35.02 2.86
C TYR A 311 -30.52 34.41 2.81
N ASN A 312 -31.52 35.29 2.89
CA ASN A 312 -32.92 34.94 2.69
C ASN A 312 -33.51 35.78 1.55
N VAL A 313 -34.20 35.12 0.62
CA VAL A 313 -35.08 35.74 -0.39
C VAL A 313 -36.51 35.23 -0.33
N GLY A 314 -36.77 34.12 0.38
CA GLY A 314 -38.13 33.64 0.64
C GLY A 314 -38.92 34.62 1.49
N ASN A 315 -40.22 34.74 1.24
CA ASN A 315 -41.10 35.54 2.10
C ASN A 315 -41.26 34.84 3.47
N VAL A 316 -41.43 35.60 4.55
CA VAL A 316 -41.71 35.08 5.89
C VAL A 316 -43.01 35.72 6.39
N VAL A 317 -44.11 35.01 6.19
CA VAL A 317 -45.49 35.52 6.28
C VAL A 317 -46.22 34.91 7.46
N GLU A 318 -47.01 35.72 8.17
CA GLU A 318 -47.87 35.27 9.25
C GLU A 318 -49.33 35.69 9.03
N TYR A 319 -50.25 34.75 9.19
CA TYR A 319 -51.68 34.90 8.93
C TYR A 319 -52.52 34.65 10.18
N THR A 320 -53.49 35.55 10.43
CA THR A 320 -54.57 35.35 11.41
C THR A 320 -55.43 34.11 11.09
N ASP A 321 -56.18 33.63 12.08
CA ASP A 321 -57.26 32.63 11.91
C ASP A 321 -58.24 32.95 10.77
N ASN A 322 -58.42 34.24 10.44
CA ASN A 322 -59.30 34.73 9.39
C ASN A 322 -58.60 34.90 8.02
N GLY A 323 -57.36 34.44 7.85
CA GLY A 323 -56.58 34.51 6.62
C GLY A 323 -56.01 35.91 6.28
N ASN A 324 -56.21 36.91 7.13
CA ASN A 324 -55.57 38.22 6.95
C ASN A 324 -54.11 38.17 7.42
N THR A 325 -53.19 38.77 6.65
CA THR A 325 -51.80 38.98 7.07
C THR A 325 -51.73 39.84 8.33
N LEU A 326 -50.94 39.42 9.33
CA LEU A 326 -50.83 40.14 10.60
C LEU A 326 -49.98 41.42 10.46
N ALA A 327 -50.65 42.57 10.49
CA ALA A 327 -50.01 43.83 10.87
C ALA A 327 -49.91 43.91 12.40
N ARG A 328 -48.83 43.31 12.94
CA ARG A 328 -48.26 43.43 14.30
C ARG A 328 -49.19 43.89 15.44
N ASN A 329 -49.58 42.95 16.31
CA ASN A 329 -50.30 43.23 17.58
C ASN A 329 -49.50 42.73 18.81
N GLY A 330 -48.39 43.39 19.12
CA GLY A 330 -47.66 43.20 20.39
C GLY A 330 -46.43 42.29 20.37
N TYR A 331 -45.91 41.99 21.57
CA TYR A 331 -44.76 41.12 21.83
C TYR A 331 -45.04 39.67 21.39
N GLY A 332 -44.22 39.12 20.49
CA GLY A 332 -44.29 37.71 20.10
C GLY A 332 -43.51 37.37 18.84
N ASN A 333 -43.74 38.16 17.78
CA ASN A 333 -43.48 37.72 16.41
C ASN A 333 -42.24 38.46 15.87
N TYR A 334 -41.22 37.70 15.45
CA TYR A 334 -39.89 38.24 15.10
C TYR A 334 -39.41 37.67 13.77
N PHE A 335 -39.12 38.57 12.83
CA PHE A 335 -38.73 38.27 11.45
C PHE A 335 -37.24 38.61 11.23
N GLY A 336 -36.70 38.33 10.04
CA GLY A 336 -35.31 38.62 9.68
C GLY A 336 -34.48 37.38 9.37
N ILE A 337 -33.16 37.44 9.60
CA ILE A 337 -32.27 36.28 9.40
C ILE A 337 -32.33 35.31 10.58
N PHE A 338 -32.46 35.81 11.80
CA PHE A 338 -32.75 34.98 12.96
C PHE A 338 -33.91 35.57 13.77
N GLY A 339 -34.75 34.74 14.39
CA GLY A 339 -35.93 35.24 15.10
C GLY A 339 -35.56 35.82 16.46
N TYR A 340 -34.93 35.02 17.32
CA TYR A 340 -34.61 35.41 18.69
C TYR A 340 -33.29 34.80 19.20
N ALA A 341 -32.51 35.60 19.93
CA ALA A 341 -31.25 35.22 20.57
C ALA A 341 -31.21 35.66 22.04
N ASN A 342 -30.83 34.75 22.94
CA ASN A 342 -30.72 35.00 24.38
C ASN A 342 -29.29 34.86 24.89
N LEU A 343 -28.46 35.89 24.71
CA LEU A 343 -27.02 35.79 24.91
C LEU A 343 -26.59 36.00 26.38
N SER A 344 -25.41 35.50 26.72
CA SER A 344 -24.71 35.81 27.97
C SER A 344 -23.20 35.69 27.78
N SER A 345 -22.41 35.93 28.83
CA SER A 345 -20.95 35.71 28.79
C SER A 345 -20.56 34.28 28.40
N TYR A 346 -21.45 33.30 28.60
CA TYR A 346 -21.23 31.88 28.33
C TYR A 346 -21.74 31.42 26.96
N ASN A 347 -22.67 32.15 26.35
CA ASN A 347 -23.31 31.75 25.09
C ASN A 347 -23.42 32.98 24.17
N LYS A 348 -22.57 32.97 23.13
CA LYS A 348 -22.28 34.12 22.25
C LYS A 348 -22.71 33.83 20.82
N LEU A 349 -23.06 34.86 20.06
CA LEU A 349 -23.49 34.76 18.66
C LEU A 349 -22.68 35.73 17.79
N SER A 350 -22.14 35.26 16.67
CA SER A 350 -21.51 36.11 15.65
C SER A 350 -22.32 36.05 14.34
N VAL A 351 -22.81 37.20 13.85
CA VAL A 351 -23.57 37.32 12.61
C VAL A 351 -22.87 38.29 11.66
N LEU A 352 -22.32 37.75 10.57
CA LEU A 352 -21.40 38.48 9.68
C LEU A 352 -21.82 38.31 8.21
N TYR A 353 -21.85 39.40 7.44
CA TYR A 353 -22.04 39.37 5.98
C TYR A 353 -23.29 38.59 5.53
N CYS A 354 -24.42 38.77 6.21
CA CYS A 354 -25.68 38.12 5.87
C CYS A 354 -26.71 39.16 5.39
N TYR A 355 -27.69 38.76 4.57
CA TYR A 355 -28.73 39.68 4.10
C TYR A 355 -30.13 39.07 3.98
N ASN A 356 -31.17 39.86 4.32
CA ASN A 356 -32.57 39.50 4.08
C ASN A 356 -33.19 40.39 2.98
N ALA A 357 -33.73 39.77 1.93
CA ALA A 357 -34.29 40.43 0.76
C ALA A 357 -35.62 39.80 0.29
N SER A 358 -36.55 39.52 1.21
CA SER A 358 -37.96 39.24 0.88
C SER A 358 -38.59 40.37 0.05
N GLU A 359 -39.51 40.02 -0.85
CA GLU A 359 -40.26 40.99 -1.67
C GLU A 359 -41.35 41.74 -0.86
N LYS A 360 -41.80 41.18 0.27
CA LYS A 360 -42.85 41.75 1.13
C LYS A 360 -42.28 42.67 2.21
N LYS A 361 -42.59 43.97 2.11
CA LYS A 361 -42.07 45.08 2.95
C LYS A 361 -42.39 45.02 4.47
N LEU A 362 -43.14 44.04 4.94
CA LEU A 362 -43.45 43.83 6.37
C LEU A 362 -42.49 42.82 7.04
N GLU A 363 -41.69 42.11 6.24
CA GLU A 363 -40.93 40.92 6.67
C GLU A 363 -39.43 41.22 6.85
N ALA A 364 -39.06 42.49 6.72
CA ALA A 364 -37.74 43.05 6.99
C ALA A 364 -37.66 43.70 8.39
N GLU A 365 -38.51 43.28 9.33
CA GLU A 365 -38.38 43.65 10.74
C GLU A 365 -37.36 42.74 11.46
N ILE A 366 -36.93 43.14 12.65
CA ILE A 366 -35.60 42.79 13.21
C ILE A 366 -35.59 41.57 14.13
N CYS A 367 -34.49 40.82 14.02
CA CYS A 367 -34.05 39.77 14.93
C CYS A 367 -33.92 40.26 16.38
N VAL A 368 -34.54 39.61 17.35
CA VAL A 368 -34.40 40.04 18.77
C VAL A 368 -33.12 39.50 19.40
N VAL A 369 -32.34 40.38 20.03
CA VAL A 369 -31.12 40.01 20.77
C VAL A 369 -31.19 40.50 22.20
N ARG A 370 -31.36 39.57 23.15
CA ARG A 370 -31.18 39.85 24.58
C ARG A 370 -29.70 39.80 24.93
N ASN A 371 -29.23 40.84 25.64
CA ASN A 371 -27.82 41.05 26.03
C ASN A 371 -26.84 41.11 24.83
N PRO A 372 -27.06 42.02 23.86
CA PRO A 372 -26.33 42.07 22.58
C PRO A 372 -24.82 42.32 22.72
N SER A 373 -24.36 42.85 23.85
CA SER A 373 -22.94 43.04 24.17
C SER A 373 -22.14 41.73 24.28
N ASN A 374 -22.81 40.58 24.30
CA ASN A 374 -22.18 39.25 24.22
C ASN A 374 -22.16 38.66 22.79
N GLY A 375 -22.61 39.41 21.79
CA GLY A 375 -22.59 39.01 20.39
C GLY A 375 -21.76 39.96 19.51
N GLU A 376 -21.52 39.51 18.29
CA GLU A 376 -20.84 40.28 17.24
C GLU A 376 -21.77 40.38 16.03
N PHE A 377 -22.05 41.60 15.57
CA PHE A 377 -22.97 41.85 14.47
C PHE A 377 -22.30 42.87 13.53
N LYS A 378 -22.01 42.49 12.29
CA LYS A 378 -21.28 43.34 11.31
C LYS A 378 -21.75 43.07 9.88
N ASN A 379 -21.86 44.14 9.08
CA ASN A 379 -22.16 44.07 7.65
C ASN A 379 -23.37 43.16 7.34
N PHE A 380 -24.41 43.32 8.16
CA PHE A 380 -25.66 42.59 8.12
C PHE A 380 -26.74 43.50 7.51
N TYR A 381 -27.38 43.07 6.42
CA TYR A 381 -28.17 43.96 5.55
C TYR A 381 -29.65 43.55 5.45
N MET A 382 -30.55 44.54 5.42
CA MET A 382 -32.00 44.32 5.31
C MET A 382 -32.66 45.30 4.31
N SER A 383 -33.73 44.84 3.64
CA SER A 383 -34.47 45.63 2.65
C SER A 383 -35.60 46.45 3.30
N GLY A 384 -35.34 47.73 3.58
CA GLY A 384 -36.37 48.75 3.85
C GLY A 384 -36.60 49.19 5.31
N ARG A 385 -37.05 50.45 5.43
CA ARG A 385 -37.38 51.26 6.63
C ARG A 385 -36.21 51.66 7.53
N SER A 386 -36.26 52.90 8.00
CA SER A 386 -35.25 53.55 8.86
C SER A 386 -35.69 53.71 10.32
N GLU A 387 -36.81 53.08 10.72
CA GLU A 387 -37.60 53.54 11.88
C GLU A 387 -37.41 52.72 13.17
N TYR A 388 -36.67 51.60 13.11
CA TYR A 388 -36.55 50.67 14.24
C TYR A 388 -35.12 50.21 14.47
N GLU A 389 -34.28 51.07 15.06
CA GLU A 389 -33.20 50.53 15.90
C GLU A 389 -33.78 50.16 17.27
N THR A 390 -33.49 48.94 17.74
CA THR A 390 -33.59 48.50 19.14
C THR A 390 -34.99 48.16 19.71
N GLU A 391 -35.24 46.86 19.93
CA GLU A 391 -35.52 46.36 21.29
C GLU A 391 -34.23 45.76 21.88
N LEU A 392 -33.14 46.53 21.81
CA LEU A 392 -32.02 46.35 22.71
C LEU A 392 -32.49 46.93 24.05
N ASN A 393 -32.41 46.14 25.12
CA ASN A 393 -32.67 46.66 26.46
C ASN A 393 -31.75 47.87 26.72
N SER A 394 -32.24 48.93 27.36
CA SER A 394 -31.80 50.34 27.19
C SER A 394 -30.34 50.70 27.54
N ASN A 395 -29.51 49.72 27.88
CA ASN A 395 -28.15 49.85 28.38
C ASN A 395 -27.12 49.02 27.59
N ALA A 396 -27.41 48.61 26.35
CA ALA A 396 -26.53 47.73 25.59
C ALA A 396 -26.33 48.17 24.12
N THR A 397 -25.06 48.32 23.73
CA THR A 397 -24.64 48.69 22.36
C THR A 397 -24.26 47.43 21.58
N ALA A 398 -24.88 47.21 20.42
CA ALA A 398 -24.45 46.20 19.45
C ALA A 398 -23.30 46.72 18.58
N GLY A 399 -22.68 45.85 17.79
CA GLY A 399 -21.87 46.27 16.64
C GLY A 399 -22.74 46.94 15.56
N THR A 400 -22.14 47.75 14.69
CA THR A 400 -22.87 48.49 13.66
C THR A 400 -23.52 47.52 12.66
N ALA A 401 -24.85 47.49 12.61
CA ALA A 401 -25.59 46.84 11.55
C ALA A 401 -25.24 47.48 10.19
N GLY A 402 -25.41 46.73 9.10
CA GLY A 402 -25.24 47.28 7.76
C GLY A 402 -26.38 48.24 7.42
N GLU A 403 -26.10 49.34 6.73
CA GLU A 403 -27.14 50.23 6.22
C GLU A 403 -28.17 49.49 5.36
N THR A 404 -29.46 49.81 5.49
CA THR A 404 -30.51 49.29 4.60
C THR A 404 -30.17 49.48 3.12
N PHE A 405 -30.66 48.61 2.25
CA PHE A 405 -30.52 48.73 0.79
C PHE A 405 -31.89 48.87 0.10
N GLN A 406 -31.91 49.52 -1.06
CA GLN A 406 -33.11 49.76 -1.87
C GLN A 406 -33.31 48.73 -2.98
N ASN A 407 -32.22 48.11 -3.46
CA ASN A 407 -32.25 47.14 -4.56
C ASN A 407 -31.02 46.21 -4.54
N SER A 408 -31.02 45.20 -5.40
CA SER A 408 -29.96 44.20 -5.47
C SER A 408 -28.59 44.72 -5.89
N THR A 409 -28.52 45.79 -6.69
CA THR A 409 -27.24 46.39 -7.11
C THR A 409 -26.60 47.15 -5.97
N GLU A 410 -27.39 47.89 -5.18
CA GLU A 410 -26.90 48.54 -3.97
C GLU A 410 -26.42 47.53 -2.93
N LEU A 411 -27.21 46.48 -2.68
CA LEU A 411 -26.81 45.40 -1.78
C LEU A 411 -25.51 44.73 -2.24
N TYR A 412 -25.37 44.40 -3.53
CA TYR A 412 -24.15 43.81 -4.07
C TYR A 412 -22.94 44.69 -3.74
N ASN A 413 -23.02 45.99 -4.08
CA ASN A 413 -21.93 46.93 -3.86
C ASN A 413 -21.60 47.08 -2.36
N LYS A 414 -22.60 47.03 -1.46
CA LYS A 414 -22.41 47.10 -0.01
C LYS A 414 -21.75 45.83 0.55
N ILE A 415 -22.26 44.64 0.21
CA ILE A 415 -21.77 43.38 0.77
C ILE A 415 -20.39 43.01 0.21
N THR A 416 -20.05 43.39 -1.02
CA THR A 416 -18.72 43.19 -1.62
C THR A 416 -17.78 44.39 -1.44
N ALA A 417 -18.14 45.40 -0.64
CA ALA A 417 -17.22 46.49 -0.27
C ALA A 417 -16.05 45.99 0.60
N TYR A 418 -16.26 44.89 1.32
CA TYR A 418 -15.30 44.24 2.20
C TYR A 418 -14.84 42.91 1.62
N THR A 419 -13.61 42.51 1.96
CA THR A 419 -12.94 41.30 1.44
C THR A 419 -13.74 40.03 1.67
N GLU A 420 -14.22 39.87 2.90
CA GLU A 420 -14.91 38.68 3.36
C GLU A 420 -16.21 38.46 2.55
N GLY A 421 -17.04 39.49 2.42
CA GLY A 421 -18.27 39.43 1.61
C GLY A 421 -18.01 39.33 0.11
N ALA A 422 -16.97 39.98 -0.42
CA ALA A 422 -16.54 39.84 -1.81
C ALA A 422 -16.06 38.40 -2.14
N SER A 423 -15.50 37.68 -1.15
CA SER A 423 -15.09 36.29 -1.32
C SER A 423 -16.26 35.30 -1.36
N ALA A 424 -17.42 35.67 -0.80
CA ALA A 424 -18.58 34.80 -0.62
C ALA A 424 -19.73 35.04 -1.62
N TYR A 425 -19.96 36.29 -2.06
CA TYR A 425 -21.12 36.64 -2.89
C TYR A 425 -20.75 36.99 -4.33
N ARG A 426 -21.66 36.67 -5.25
CA ARG A 426 -21.58 37.02 -6.67
C ARG A 426 -22.87 37.67 -7.13
N LYS A 427 -22.83 38.42 -8.24
CA LYS A 427 -24.06 38.83 -8.93
C LYS A 427 -24.78 37.57 -9.41
N ASN A 428 -26.11 37.56 -9.29
CA ASN A 428 -26.94 36.52 -9.88
C ASN A 428 -26.96 36.70 -11.41
N SER A 429 -26.58 35.66 -12.16
CA SER A 429 -26.56 35.68 -13.62
C SER A 429 -27.97 35.78 -14.23
N GLN A 430 -29.00 35.40 -13.47
CA GLN A 430 -30.41 35.45 -13.86
C GLN A 430 -31.09 36.79 -13.50
N GLY A 431 -30.35 37.74 -12.92
CA GLY A 431 -30.90 38.96 -12.31
C GLY A 431 -31.38 38.73 -10.86
N GLY A 432 -31.76 39.80 -10.17
CA GLY A 432 -32.15 39.76 -8.76
C GLY A 432 -30.98 39.94 -7.78
N TYR A 433 -31.12 39.42 -6.56
CA TYR A 433 -30.22 39.61 -5.41
C TYR A 433 -28.91 38.77 -5.47
N PRO A 434 -27.83 39.16 -4.77
CA PRO A 434 -26.53 38.48 -4.83
C PRO A 434 -26.54 37.04 -4.33
N VAL A 435 -26.24 36.07 -5.20
CA VAL A 435 -26.17 34.65 -4.83
C VAL A 435 -24.81 34.30 -4.20
N LEU A 436 -24.77 33.19 -3.47
CA LEU A 436 -23.52 32.62 -2.99
C LEU A 436 -22.73 32.03 -4.15
N TYR A 437 -21.40 32.11 -4.06
CA TYR A 437 -20.52 31.78 -5.19
C TYR A 437 -20.65 30.33 -5.72
N PHE A 438 -21.11 29.36 -4.91
CA PHE A 438 -21.23 27.93 -5.29
C PHE A 438 -22.49 27.65 -6.09
N GLU A 439 -23.44 28.58 -6.07
CA GLU A 439 -24.71 28.40 -6.73
C GLU A 439 -24.53 28.38 -8.24
N LYS A 440 -25.14 27.38 -8.90
CA LYS A 440 -25.12 27.18 -10.36
C LYS A 440 -25.51 28.43 -11.18
N ASN A 441 -26.21 29.38 -10.55
CA ASN A 441 -26.72 30.61 -11.17
C ASN A 441 -25.80 31.83 -10.92
N ALA A 442 -24.62 31.66 -10.35
CA ALA A 442 -23.64 32.74 -10.21
C ALA A 442 -22.90 33.05 -11.52
N VAL A 443 -22.44 34.30 -11.70
CA VAL A 443 -21.70 34.71 -12.93
C VAL A 443 -20.42 33.90 -13.12
N TYR A 444 -20.22 33.43 -14.36
CA TYR A 444 -19.08 32.62 -14.78
C TYR A 444 -17.72 33.37 -14.62
N GLU A 445 -16.80 32.67 -13.97
CA GLU A 445 -15.33 32.79 -13.97
C GLU A 445 -14.60 34.04 -13.46
N SER A 446 -15.13 35.28 -13.53
CA SER A 446 -14.41 36.46 -12.99
C SER A 446 -15.13 37.13 -11.81
N ASN A 447 -14.60 36.98 -10.59
CA ASN A 447 -15.03 37.77 -9.45
C ASN A 447 -14.32 39.15 -9.48
N PRO A 448 -15.01 40.31 -9.42
CA PRO A 448 -14.39 41.59 -9.80
C PRO A 448 -13.25 42.09 -8.92
N THR A 449 -13.24 41.75 -7.62
CA THR A 449 -12.25 42.27 -6.65
C THR A 449 -11.98 41.25 -5.53
N ASP A 450 -10.80 40.65 -5.55
CA ASP A 450 -10.27 39.89 -4.41
C ASP A 450 -9.46 40.85 -3.52
N ASN A 451 -10.13 41.42 -2.51
CA ASN A 451 -9.57 42.45 -1.62
C ASN A 451 -8.63 41.87 -0.53
N ASP A 452 -8.42 40.55 -0.52
CA ASP A 452 -7.31 39.93 0.22
C ASP A 452 -5.98 40.57 -0.23
N THR A 453 -5.00 40.64 0.67
CA THR A 453 -3.70 41.29 0.38
C THR A 453 -2.54 40.30 0.30
N VAL A 454 -2.70 39.09 0.82
CA VAL A 454 -1.61 38.12 0.99
C VAL A 454 -1.57 37.17 -0.20
N ASP A 455 -0.66 37.43 -1.14
CA ASP A 455 -0.55 36.69 -2.39
C ASP A 455 0.10 35.30 -2.19
N VAL A 456 -0.67 34.24 -2.39
CA VAL A 456 -0.20 32.86 -2.33
C VAL A 456 0.50 32.56 -3.66
N LYS A 457 1.84 32.53 -3.65
CA LYS A 457 2.71 32.40 -4.83
C LYS A 457 2.68 31.00 -5.48
N LEU A 458 1.51 30.41 -5.66
CA LEU A 458 1.26 29.09 -6.27
C LEU A 458 0.12 29.18 -7.28
N GLU A 459 0.20 28.35 -8.34
CA GLU A 459 -0.72 28.43 -9.46
C GLU A 459 -2.19 28.15 -9.06
N ASN A 460 -3.11 28.98 -9.56
CA ASN A 460 -4.56 28.94 -9.33
C ASN A 460 -5.03 29.14 -7.87
N MET A 461 -4.12 29.35 -6.92
CA MET A 461 -4.48 29.61 -5.54
C MET A 461 -5.10 31.01 -5.37
N PRO A 462 -6.23 31.15 -4.65
CA PRO A 462 -6.69 32.45 -4.21
C PRO A 462 -5.69 33.07 -3.24
N LYS A 463 -5.75 34.39 -3.10
CA LYS A 463 -5.05 35.09 -2.04
C LYS A 463 -5.53 34.61 -0.66
N TYR A 464 -4.62 34.67 0.30
CA TYR A 464 -4.88 34.35 1.69
C TYR A 464 -5.29 35.61 2.47
N ILE A 465 -5.92 35.44 3.63
CA ILE A 465 -6.63 36.50 4.36
C ILE A 465 -5.69 37.39 5.18
N ASP A 466 -4.73 36.81 5.91
CA ASP A 466 -3.79 37.54 6.79
C ASP A 466 -2.37 36.93 6.79
N GLY A 467 -1.48 37.46 7.64
CA GLY A 467 -0.11 36.95 7.79
C GLY A 467 0.85 37.37 6.67
N VAL A 468 1.94 36.62 6.52
CA VAL A 468 3.02 36.89 5.55
C VAL A 468 3.44 35.61 4.84
N VAL A 469 3.29 35.58 3.51
CA VAL A 469 3.76 34.50 2.63
C VAL A 469 5.29 34.56 2.46
N SER A 470 5.93 33.39 2.43
CA SER A 470 7.37 33.22 2.23
C SER A 470 7.89 33.93 0.98
N ASP A 471 9.12 34.47 1.06
CA ASP A 471 9.75 35.14 -0.08
C ASP A 471 9.98 34.19 -1.25
N ASN A 472 10.41 32.96 -0.95
CA ASN A 472 10.69 31.89 -1.90
C ASN A 472 9.56 30.85 -1.95
N ILE A 473 9.52 30.11 -3.05
CA ILE A 473 8.73 28.87 -3.19
C ILE A 473 9.69 27.71 -2.91
N TYR A 474 9.33 26.83 -2.00
CA TYR A 474 10.06 25.62 -1.70
C TYR A 474 9.71 24.52 -2.71
N ASN A 475 10.72 23.75 -3.14
CA ASN A 475 10.54 22.61 -4.02
C ASN A 475 10.50 21.33 -3.17
N CYS A 476 9.33 20.70 -3.09
CA CYS A 476 9.11 19.48 -2.33
C CYS A 476 9.61 18.23 -3.03
N GLY A 477 10.06 18.31 -4.28
CA GLY A 477 10.62 17.20 -5.04
C GLY A 477 9.69 16.59 -6.09
N PRO A 478 10.23 15.75 -6.98
CA PRO A 478 9.59 15.32 -8.22
C PRO A 478 8.78 14.01 -8.12
N GLY A 479 8.61 13.44 -6.93
CA GLY A 479 8.08 12.07 -6.78
C GLY A 479 8.92 11.06 -7.56
N MET A 480 8.28 10.30 -8.47
CA MET A 480 8.92 9.26 -9.27
C MET A 480 9.81 9.76 -10.42
N ALA A 481 9.67 11.01 -10.86
CA ALA A 481 10.56 11.57 -11.87
C ALA A 481 12.00 11.74 -11.35
N SER A 482 12.96 11.69 -12.28
CA SER A 482 14.39 11.86 -11.98
C SER A 482 14.79 13.32 -12.17
N ASP A 483 15.21 13.94 -11.07
CA ASP A 483 15.70 15.32 -10.97
C ASP A 483 17.25 15.42 -10.94
N GLU A 484 17.95 14.33 -11.30
CA GLU A 484 19.43 14.26 -11.40
C GLU A 484 20.03 15.40 -12.25
N ASN A 485 19.27 15.86 -13.27
CA ASN A 485 19.67 16.89 -14.21
C ASN A 485 18.95 18.25 -14.00
N GLY A 486 18.25 18.43 -12.88
CA GLY A 486 17.50 19.63 -12.53
C GLY A 486 16.00 19.39 -12.32
N THR A 487 15.27 20.48 -12.06
CA THR A 487 13.83 20.47 -11.76
C THR A 487 12.97 19.90 -12.89
N THR A 488 11.95 19.13 -12.55
CA THR A 488 11.01 18.49 -13.47
C THR A 488 9.64 19.21 -13.49
N SER A 489 8.69 18.69 -14.27
CA SER A 489 7.28 19.12 -14.24
C SER A 489 6.47 18.50 -13.09
N GLU A 490 6.98 17.44 -12.46
CA GLU A 490 6.37 16.73 -11.33
C GLU A 490 6.80 17.31 -9.97
N ASP A 491 7.69 18.33 -9.98
CA ASP A 491 8.18 19.02 -8.79
C ASP A 491 7.03 19.68 -8.01
N ALA A 492 6.67 19.08 -6.88
CA ALA A 492 5.71 19.62 -5.93
C ALA A 492 6.23 20.94 -5.31
N LYS A 493 5.32 21.89 -5.03
CA LYS A 493 5.68 23.28 -4.66
C LYS A 493 4.98 23.72 -3.40
N MET A 494 5.74 24.22 -2.43
CA MET A 494 5.21 24.74 -1.16
C MET A 494 5.50 26.23 -0.95
N VAL A 495 4.56 26.93 -0.33
CA VAL A 495 4.81 28.21 0.36
C VAL A 495 4.42 28.11 1.84
N VAL A 496 5.05 28.94 2.67
CA VAL A 496 4.74 29.07 4.10
C VAL A 496 4.07 30.41 4.33
N ILE A 497 2.99 30.44 5.12
CA ILE A 497 2.29 31.65 5.54
C ILE A 497 2.39 31.74 7.06
N LYS A 498 3.16 32.69 7.57
CA LYS A 498 3.34 32.90 9.01
C LYS A 498 2.46 34.03 9.53
N ASP A 499 2.44 34.21 10.86
CA ASP A 499 1.73 35.29 11.54
C ASP A 499 0.21 35.27 11.26
N THR A 500 -0.37 34.07 11.13
CA THR A 500 -1.80 33.81 10.85
C THR A 500 -2.50 33.10 12.04
N SER A 501 -3.75 32.67 11.89
CA SER A 501 -4.52 32.00 12.95
C SER A 501 -5.26 30.76 12.45
N ARG A 502 -5.58 29.83 13.36
CA ARG A 502 -6.42 28.65 13.06
C ARG A 502 -7.75 29.05 12.43
N SER A 503 -8.43 30.06 12.97
CA SER A 503 -9.70 30.57 12.40
C SER A 503 -9.52 31.11 10.99
N THR A 504 -8.43 31.82 10.72
CA THR A 504 -8.12 32.32 9.38
C THR A 504 -7.85 31.18 8.40
N PHE A 505 -7.13 30.14 8.85
CA PHE A 505 -6.90 28.94 8.06
C PHE A 505 -8.21 28.22 7.71
N GLU A 506 -9.12 28.04 8.67
CA GLU A 506 -10.44 27.43 8.42
C GLU A 506 -11.28 28.28 7.45
N ASP A 507 -11.32 29.61 7.62
CA ASP A 507 -12.00 30.52 6.69
C ASP A 507 -11.36 30.50 5.28
N TYR A 508 -10.04 30.26 5.16
CA TYR A 508 -9.34 30.07 3.88
C TYR A 508 -9.59 28.69 3.24
N VAL A 509 -9.65 27.61 4.03
CA VAL A 509 -10.03 26.28 3.55
C VAL A 509 -11.46 26.32 3.00
N ASP A 510 -12.39 26.94 3.74
CA ASP A 510 -13.74 27.15 3.23
C ASP A 510 -13.67 27.99 1.93
N LYS A 511 -12.93 29.11 1.87
CA LYS A 511 -12.70 29.90 0.62
C LYS A 511 -12.13 29.08 -0.55
N LEU A 512 -11.31 28.07 -0.30
CA LEU A 512 -10.81 27.15 -1.34
C LEU A 512 -11.92 26.23 -1.84
N VAL A 513 -12.63 25.55 -0.94
CA VAL A 513 -13.80 24.75 -1.32
C VAL A 513 -14.81 25.62 -2.07
N CYS A 514 -14.95 26.87 -1.67
CA CYS A 514 -15.73 27.86 -2.37
C CYS A 514 -15.25 28.06 -3.83
N ARG A 515 -13.95 28.18 -4.09
CA ARG A 515 -13.44 28.31 -5.48
C ARG A 515 -13.37 26.99 -6.25
N GLY A 516 -14.21 26.01 -5.91
CA GLY A 516 -14.38 24.75 -6.63
C GLY A 516 -13.27 23.74 -6.38
N TYR A 517 -12.65 23.78 -5.20
CA TYR A 517 -11.75 22.72 -4.74
C TYR A 517 -12.58 21.64 -4.03
N GLY A 518 -12.53 20.40 -4.49
CA GLY A 518 -13.10 19.26 -3.76
C GLY A 518 -12.33 19.03 -2.47
N LYS A 519 -13.03 18.83 -1.35
CA LYS A 519 -12.42 18.49 -0.05
C LYS A 519 -12.37 16.97 0.08
N THR A 520 -11.17 16.40 -0.09
CA THR A 520 -10.96 14.95 -0.12
C THR A 520 -10.65 14.38 1.28
N SER A 521 -10.02 15.17 2.15
CA SER A 521 -9.84 14.80 3.56
C SER A 521 -9.79 16.01 4.48
N LYS A 522 -10.18 15.82 5.74
CA LYS A 522 -9.89 16.68 6.89
C LYS A 522 -9.36 15.80 8.01
N ARG A 523 -8.26 16.19 8.65
CA ARG A 523 -7.79 15.60 9.90
C ARG A 523 -7.42 16.69 10.88
N GLU A 524 -7.68 16.46 12.15
CA GLU A 524 -7.23 17.30 13.25
C GLU A 524 -6.46 16.41 14.22
N MET A 525 -5.29 16.86 14.67
CA MET A 525 -4.40 16.10 15.53
C MET A 525 -3.78 17.03 16.56
N GLU A 526 -4.16 16.80 17.83
CA GLU A 526 -4.04 17.77 18.92
C GLU A 526 -4.61 19.14 18.52
N ASN A 527 -3.78 20.17 18.27
CA ASN A 527 -4.24 21.50 17.88
C ASN A 527 -4.02 21.82 16.38
N ASN A 528 -3.41 20.90 15.63
CA ASN A 528 -3.02 21.08 14.24
C ASN A 528 -4.10 20.57 13.30
N MET A 529 -4.24 21.21 12.13
CA MET A 529 -5.31 20.93 11.17
C MET A 529 -4.76 20.67 9.78
N TYR A 530 -5.29 19.65 9.11
CA TYR A 530 -4.75 19.13 7.85
C TYR A 530 -5.89 18.87 6.86
N TYR A 531 -5.69 19.25 5.60
CA TYR A 531 -6.66 19.03 4.53
C TYR A 531 -5.97 18.58 3.24
N THR A 532 -6.51 17.53 2.62
CA THR A 532 -6.26 17.24 1.20
C THR A 532 -7.42 17.77 0.38
N LEU A 533 -7.12 18.63 -0.59
CA LEU A 533 -8.07 19.19 -1.53
C LEU A 533 -7.68 18.78 -2.97
N THR A 534 -8.64 18.79 -3.88
CA THR A 534 -8.42 18.52 -5.31
C THR A 534 -9.08 19.57 -6.19
N LYS A 535 -8.47 19.91 -7.33
CA LYS A 535 -9.11 20.74 -8.34
C LYS A 535 -8.53 20.48 -9.72
N ALA A 536 -9.41 20.25 -10.71
CA ALA A 536 -9.02 19.98 -12.10
C ALA A 536 -7.92 18.90 -12.25
N GLY A 537 -8.03 17.82 -11.46
CA GLY A 537 -7.06 16.71 -11.45
C GLY A 537 -5.77 16.95 -10.66
N ARG A 538 -5.56 18.14 -10.07
CA ARG A 538 -4.40 18.43 -9.21
C ARG A 538 -4.71 18.22 -7.73
N ILE A 539 -3.70 17.80 -6.98
CA ILE A 539 -3.75 17.60 -5.53
C ILE A 539 -3.16 18.83 -4.83
N TYR A 540 -3.82 19.26 -3.76
CA TYR A 540 -3.39 20.35 -2.91
C TYR A 540 -3.40 19.89 -1.46
N TYR A 541 -2.24 19.89 -0.80
CA TYR A 541 -2.15 19.59 0.62
C TYR A 541 -1.90 20.87 1.41
N ILE A 542 -2.79 21.16 2.36
CA ILE A 542 -2.71 22.39 3.16
C ILE A 542 -2.89 22.07 4.63
N TYR A 543 -2.05 22.66 5.48
CA TYR A 543 -2.11 22.42 6.92
C TYR A 543 -1.67 23.60 7.77
N TYR A 544 -2.21 23.66 8.99
CA TYR A 544 -1.92 24.67 10.02
C TYR A 544 -1.22 24.03 11.21
N THR A 545 -0.06 24.60 11.56
CA THR A 545 0.74 24.21 12.73
C THR A 545 0.50 25.19 13.87
N TYR A 546 -0.21 24.75 14.91
CA TYR A 546 -0.65 25.62 16.01
C TYR A 546 0.51 26.20 16.82
N SER A 547 1.55 25.41 17.09
CA SER A 547 2.70 25.86 17.88
C SER A 547 3.60 26.90 17.20
N LYS A 548 3.33 27.22 15.92
CA LYS A 548 4.03 28.24 15.15
C LYS A 548 3.13 29.39 14.65
N ASN A 549 1.81 29.21 14.63
CA ASN A 549 0.88 30.09 13.90
C ASN A 549 1.25 30.20 12.40
N GLU A 550 1.59 29.05 11.80
CA GLU A 550 1.99 28.91 10.39
C GLU A 550 1.00 28.03 9.62
N VAL A 551 0.70 28.42 8.38
CA VAL A 551 0.06 27.57 7.37
C VAL A 551 1.09 27.17 6.31
N ARG A 552 1.05 25.92 5.88
CA ARG A 552 1.76 25.43 4.70
C ARG A 552 0.75 25.13 3.61
N VAL A 553 1.07 25.57 2.40
CA VAL A 553 0.27 25.32 1.20
C VAL A 553 1.16 24.62 0.19
N ILE A 554 0.86 23.36 -0.11
CA ILE A 554 1.58 22.51 -1.07
C ILE A 554 0.66 22.26 -2.27
N CYS A 555 1.16 22.55 -3.47
CA CYS A 555 0.61 22.03 -4.72
C CYS A 555 1.39 20.77 -5.07
N ASP A 556 0.76 19.61 -4.89
CA ASP A 556 1.38 18.32 -5.07
C ASP A 556 1.24 17.89 -6.54
N TYR A 557 2.39 17.89 -7.22
CA TYR A 557 2.58 17.40 -8.59
C TYR A 557 3.29 16.04 -8.62
N ALA A 558 3.72 15.54 -7.45
CA ALA A 558 4.56 14.37 -7.30
C ALA A 558 3.75 13.10 -7.04
N SER A 559 2.61 13.19 -6.35
CA SER A 559 1.64 12.10 -6.27
C SER A 559 0.89 11.92 -7.59
N ASN A 560 0.83 10.68 -8.10
CA ASN A 560 0.04 10.35 -9.29
C ASN A 560 -1.36 9.80 -8.95
N THR A 561 -1.63 9.56 -7.67
CA THR A 561 -2.93 9.12 -7.14
C THR A 561 -3.21 9.78 -5.78
N LEU A 562 -4.45 9.73 -5.31
CA LEU A 562 -4.79 10.18 -3.96
C LEU A 562 -4.42 9.12 -2.92
N LEU A 563 -3.96 9.55 -1.74
CA LEU A 563 -3.70 8.65 -0.61
C LEU A 563 -4.92 7.78 -0.23
N SER A 564 -6.13 8.32 -0.40
CA SER A 564 -7.38 7.58 -0.20
C SER A 564 -7.53 6.37 -1.13
N ASN A 565 -6.94 6.41 -2.33
CA ASN A 565 -7.10 5.35 -3.34
C ASN A 565 -6.25 4.11 -3.04
N ILE A 566 -5.17 4.25 -2.25
CA ILE A 566 -4.32 3.14 -1.80
C ILE A 566 -4.65 2.70 -0.36
N SER A 567 -5.54 3.42 0.32
CA SER A 567 -6.00 3.09 1.66
C SER A 567 -7.08 2.00 1.59
N THR A 568 -6.88 0.87 2.25
CA THR A 568 -7.80 -0.28 2.24
C THR A 568 -8.33 -0.64 3.62
N LYS A 569 -9.63 -0.97 3.66
CA LYS A 569 -10.31 -1.49 4.84
C LYS A 569 -9.85 -2.94 5.11
N LEU A 570 -10.06 -3.45 6.33
CA LEU A 570 -9.70 -4.84 6.68
C LEU A 570 -10.62 -5.83 5.95
N THR A 571 -10.05 -6.63 5.03
CA THR A 571 -10.78 -7.67 4.29
C THR A 571 -10.24 -9.08 4.51
N GLY A 572 -8.94 -9.22 4.85
CA GLY A 572 -8.34 -10.50 5.21
C GLY A 572 -8.55 -10.89 6.68
N ASP A 573 -8.30 -12.15 7.00
CA ASP A 573 -8.51 -12.77 8.32
C ASP A 573 -7.24 -13.34 8.96
N SER A 574 -6.08 -13.22 8.30
CA SER A 574 -4.80 -13.73 8.80
C SER A 574 -4.17 -12.79 9.84
N GLU A 575 -3.40 -13.35 10.79
CA GLU A 575 -2.60 -12.55 11.74
C GLU A 575 -1.67 -11.60 10.97
N THR A 576 -1.67 -10.32 11.37
CA THR A 576 -0.74 -9.31 10.85
C THR A 576 0.61 -9.46 11.55
N GLU A 577 1.68 -9.56 10.77
CA GLU A 577 3.02 -9.92 11.27
C GLU A 577 4.03 -8.87 10.81
N MET A 578 4.74 -8.23 11.74
CA MET A 578 5.81 -7.28 11.41
C MET A 578 7.17 -7.95 11.57
N TYR A 579 8.06 -7.76 10.61
CA TYR A 579 9.40 -8.33 10.60
C TYR A 579 10.43 -7.21 10.50
N MET A 580 11.36 -7.15 11.46
CA MET A 580 12.64 -6.47 11.27
C MET A 580 13.53 -7.44 10.51
N TYR A 581 13.67 -7.25 9.20
CA TYR A 581 14.37 -8.19 8.33
C TYR A 581 15.89 -7.99 8.45
N SER A 582 16.61 -9.09 8.61
CA SER A 582 18.05 -9.05 8.84
C SER A 582 18.84 -8.99 7.55
N ILE A 583 19.26 -7.78 7.20
CA ILE A 583 20.33 -7.51 6.23
C ILE A 583 21.72 -7.65 6.89
N ASP A 584 22.79 -7.52 6.12
CA ASP A 584 24.17 -7.72 6.61
C ASP A 584 24.69 -6.51 7.42
N TYR A 585 25.34 -6.75 8.56
CA TYR A 585 25.85 -5.70 9.47
C TYR A 585 27.23 -6.09 10.05
N THR A 586 28.11 -6.56 9.17
CA THR A 586 29.32 -7.37 9.45
C THR A 586 30.46 -6.72 10.25
N LYS A 587 30.34 -5.43 10.64
CA LYS A 587 31.05 -4.64 11.70
C LYS A 587 31.23 -3.18 11.25
N GLY A 588 31.23 -2.26 12.21
CA GLY A 588 31.14 -0.82 11.93
C GLY A 588 32.41 -0.03 11.60
N GLU A 589 32.22 1.05 10.84
CA GLU A 589 33.30 1.92 10.32
C GLU A 589 34.11 2.62 11.43
N SER A 590 33.56 2.71 12.64
CA SER A 590 34.17 3.44 13.76
C SER A 590 35.07 2.61 14.69
N THR A 591 35.16 1.28 14.51
CA THR A 591 35.93 0.39 15.42
C THR A 591 37.08 -0.36 14.76
N THR A 592 37.21 -0.36 13.43
CA THR A 592 38.32 -1.02 12.71
C THR A 592 38.93 -0.18 11.58
N SER A 593 40.20 -0.42 11.29
CA SER A 593 40.96 0.32 10.28
C SER A 593 40.54 -0.04 8.85
N VAL A 594 39.70 0.78 8.23
CA VAL A 594 39.61 1.12 6.78
C VAL A 594 39.69 0.02 5.70
N THR A 595 39.62 -1.27 6.04
CA THR A 595 40.23 -2.31 5.19
C THR A 595 39.39 -3.59 5.04
N ASP A 596 38.07 -3.46 5.00
CA ASP A 596 37.20 -4.57 4.61
C ASP A 596 36.02 -4.06 3.79
N TYR A 597 35.90 -4.51 2.55
CA TYR A 597 34.88 -4.04 1.60
C TYR A 597 33.45 -4.42 2.02
N TRP A 598 33.33 -5.49 2.82
CA TRP A 598 32.09 -6.02 3.36
C TRP A 598 31.69 -5.46 4.73
N GLN A 599 32.40 -4.46 5.25
CA GLN A 599 31.96 -3.75 6.46
C GLN A 599 30.85 -2.75 6.11
N ILE A 600 29.74 -2.88 6.82
CA ILE A 600 28.59 -2.01 6.77
C ILE A 600 27.86 -2.06 8.11
N ASP A 601 27.38 -0.89 8.54
CA ASP A 601 26.77 -0.65 9.84
C ASP A 601 25.59 0.32 9.76
N CYS A 602 25.02 0.47 8.57
CA CYS A 602 23.86 1.29 8.26
C CYS A 602 22.85 0.50 7.41
N GLY A 603 21.74 1.13 7.06
CA GLY A 603 20.64 0.53 6.32
C GLY A 603 19.58 -0.14 7.17
N MET A 604 18.36 -0.18 6.62
CA MET A 604 17.15 -0.61 7.31
C MET A 604 16.20 -1.34 6.35
N MET A 605 15.53 -2.38 6.86
CA MET A 605 14.42 -3.03 6.15
C MET A 605 13.40 -3.59 7.14
N PHE A 606 12.12 -3.26 6.95
CA PHE A 606 11.00 -3.95 7.59
C PHE A 606 10.01 -4.49 6.57
N ILE A 607 9.37 -5.60 6.92
CA ILE A 607 8.34 -6.27 6.14
C ILE A 607 7.11 -6.44 7.04
N ILE A 608 5.95 -5.91 6.65
CA ILE A 608 4.68 -6.17 7.35
C ILE A 608 3.86 -7.09 6.45
N LYS A 609 3.56 -8.30 6.92
CA LYS A 609 2.54 -9.14 6.30
C LYS A 609 1.17 -8.70 6.77
N LEU A 610 0.34 -8.28 5.84
CA LEU A 610 -1.02 -7.82 6.04
C LEU A 610 -2.01 -8.98 6.18
N ALA A 611 -3.21 -8.70 6.69
CA ALA A 611 -4.22 -9.72 6.98
C ALA A 611 -4.74 -10.48 5.73
N ASP A 612 -4.58 -9.91 4.54
CA ASP A 612 -4.89 -10.54 3.24
C ASP A 612 -3.70 -11.34 2.65
N ASN A 613 -2.62 -11.50 3.42
CA ASN A 613 -1.32 -12.06 3.03
C ASN A 613 -0.58 -11.27 1.91
N SER A 614 -0.98 -10.02 1.63
CA SER A 614 -0.10 -9.07 0.91
C SER A 614 0.96 -8.47 1.84
N LEU A 615 1.96 -7.79 1.29
CA LEU A 615 3.06 -7.20 2.03
C LEU A 615 3.05 -5.66 1.95
N PHE A 616 3.47 -5.02 3.04
CA PHE A 616 3.92 -3.64 3.07
C PHE A 616 5.40 -3.59 3.46
N LEU A 617 6.24 -3.04 2.58
CA LEU A 617 7.70 -2.97 2.76
C LEU A 617 8.11 -1.57 3.21
N ILE A 618 9.16 -1.48 4.03
CA ILE A 618 9.69 -0.23 4.59
C ILE A 618 11.21 -0.24 4.39
N ASP A 619 11.70 0.70 3.60
CA ASP A 619 13.09 0.79 3.13
C ASP A 619 13.57 -0.53 2.49
N SER A 620 14.89 -0.72 2.31
CA SER A 620 15.44 -1.85 1.55
C SER A 620 16.92 -2.18 1.76
N GLY A 621 17.67 -1.41 2.55
CA GLY A 621 19.12 -1.62 2.69
C GLY A 621 19.99 -1.05 1.55
N HIS A 622 21.30 -1.19 1.72
CA HIS A 622 22.37 -0.60 0.90
C HIS A 622 22.91 -1.52 -0.21
N GLU A 623 23.66 -0.95 -1.16
CA GLU A 623 24.38 -1.67 -2.23
C GLU A 623 25.21 -2.85 -1.70
N ARG A 624 25.95 -2.66 -0.58
CA ARG A 624 26.77 -3.71 0.06
C ARG A 624 25.94 -4.86 0.66
N GLN A 625 24.67 -4.62 0.99
CA GLN A 625 23.74 -5.62 1.53
C GLN A 625 22.94 -6.33 0.41
N SER A 626 23.04 -5.84 -0.83
CA SER A 626 22.20 -6.24 -1.96
C SER A 626 22.85 -7.29 -2.87
N SER A 627 23.48 -8.33 -2.30
CA SER A 627 24.03 -9.44 -3.10
C SER A 627 22.91 -10.24 -3.77
N LYS A 628 23.20 -10.98 -4.86
CA LYS A 628 22.18 -11.79 -5.56
C LYS A 628 21.47 -12.76 -4.62
N GLU A 629 22.22 -13.28 -3.66
CA GLU A 629 21.82 -14.29 -2.68
C GLU A 629 21.04 -13.67 -1.51
N ALA A 630 21.38 -12.44 -1.11
CA ALA A 630 20.56 -11.67 -0.17
C ALA A 630 19.17 -11.38 -0.77
N MET A 631 19.12 -10.92 -2.03
CA MET A 631 17.87 -10.64 -2.75
C MET A 631 17.07 -11.93 -3.02
N ALA A 632 17.74 -13.06 -3.31
CA ALA A 632 17.08 -14.36 -3.45
C ALA A 632 16.47 -14.84 -2.12
N ALA A 633 17.20 -14.67 -1.01
CA ALA A 633 16.72 -15.01 0.32
C ALA A 633 15.54 -14.13 0.74
N GLU A 634 15.55 -12.83 0.39
CA GLU A 634 14.45 -11.90 0.62
C GLU A 634 13.17 -12.37 -0.10
N LEU A 635 13.23 -12.68 -1.40
CA LEU A 635 12.07 -13.20 -2.14
C LEU A 635 11.56 -14.52 -1.55
N ASN A 636 12.47 -15.43 -1.17
CA ASN A 636 12.11 -16.70 -0.53
C ASN A 636 11.46 -16.49 0.84
N PHE A 637 11.93 -15.51 1.62
CA PHE A 637 11.33 -15.14 2.90
C PHE A 637 9.94 -14.53 2.72
N MET A 638 9.78 -13.63 1.76
CA MET A 638 8.49 -13.04 1.38
C MET A 638 7.48 -14.12 0.96
N ARG A 639 7.89 -15.08 0.13
CA ARG A 639 7.06 -16.24 -0.25
C ARG A 639 6.68 -17.12 0.94
N LYS A 640 7.65 -17.40 1.83
CA LYS A 640 7.48 -18.20 3.07
C LYS A 640 6.45 -17.58 4.02
N ILE A 641 6.48 -16.27 4.25
CA ILE A 641 5.52 -15.61 5.18
C ILE A 641 4.13 -15.40 4.56
N THR A 642 4.04 -15.17 3.25
CA THR A 642 2.77 -14.98 2.53
C THR A 642 2.11 -16.29 2.08
N ASN A 643 2.82 -17.43 2.19
CA ASN A 643 2.43 -18.72 1.60
C ASN A 643 2.20 -18.65 0.07
N THR A 644 2.98 -17.81 -0.62
CA THR A 644 2.96 -17.65 -2.10
C THR A 644 3.80 -18.76 -2.76
N SER A 645 3.29 -19.40 -3.82
CA SER A 645 4.01 -20.48 -4.53
C SER A 645 5.14 -19.95 -5.43
N GLU A 646 6.02 -20.84 -5.90
CA GLU A 646 7.14 -20.46 -6.77
C GLU A 646 6.71 -19.91 -8.14
N ASN A 647 5.49 -20.22 -8.59
CA ASN A 647 4.94 -19.75 -9.86
C ASN A 647 4.05 -18.51 -9.71
N ASP A 648 3.71 -18.13 -8.47
CA ASP A 648 2.86 -16.97 -8.19
C ASP A 648 3.69 -15.72 -7.87
N LYS A 649 3.08 -14.56 -8.12
CA LYS A 649 3.64 -13.25 -7.76
C LYS A 649 3.35 -12.92 -6.30
N VAL A 650 4.38 -12.49 -5.56
CA VAL A 650 4.18 -11.90 -4.22
C VAL A 650 3.54 -10.52 -4.37
N LYS A 651 2.42 -10.28 -3.70
CA LYS A 651 1.72 -9.00 -3.71
C LYS A 651 2.32 -8.03 -2.69
N ILE A 652 2.81 -6.89 -3.17
CA ILE A 652 3.33 -5.78 -2.37
C ILE A 652 2.33 -4.63 -2.51
N ARG A 653 1.49 -4.45 -1.48
CA ARG A 653 0.45 -3.41 -1.46
C ARG A 653 1.05 -2.00 -1.35
N GLY A 654 2.18 -1.87 -0.66
CA GLY A 654 2.95 -0.64 -0.59
C GLY A 654 4.42 -0.88 -0.30
N TRP A 655 5.30 -0.09 -0.93
CA TRP A 655 6.71 0.02 -0.56
C TRP A 655 6.99 1.46 -0.14
N PHE A 656 7.17 1.68 1.16
CA PHE A 656 7.48 2.98 1.74
C PHE A 656 8.99 3.17 1.85
N PHE A 657 9.48 4.37 1.50
CA PHE A 657 10.87 4.77 1.74
C PHE A 657 10.91 6.00 2.64
N SER A 658 11.69 5.93 3.72
CA SER A 658 11.75 6.99 4.74
C SER A 658 12.43 8.25 4.24
N HIS A 659 13.55 8.11 3.52
CA HIS A 659 14.30 9.19 2.90
C HIS A 659 15.26 8.69 1.79
N ALA A 660 15.85 9.62 1.05
CA ALA A 660 16.57 9.38 -0.21
C ALA A 660 18.04 8.92 -0.07
N HIS A 661 18.42 8.24 1.03
CA HIS A 661 19.76 7.65 1.16
C HIS A 661 19.82 6.22 0.64
N GLY A 662 20.96 5.84 0.07
CA GLY A 662 21.21 4.58 -0.60
C GLY A 662 21.06 3.37 0.30
N ASP A 663 21.31 3.49 1.60
CA ASP A 663 21.08 2.42 2.57
C ASP A 663 19.61 2.24 2.98
N HIS A 664 18.73 3.10 2.48
CA HIS A 664 17.28 2.97 2.59
C HIS A 664 16.63 2.55 1.26
N VAL A 665 17.17 2.99 0.11
CA VAL A 665 16.51 2.81 -1.20
C VAL A 665 17.23 1.86 -2.19
N PHE A 666 18.51 1.51 -1.97
CA PHE A 666 19.28 0.79 -2.99
C PHE A 666 18.82 -0.66 -3.15
N GLY A 667 18.52 -1.36 -2.06
CA GLY A 667 18.05 -2.76 -2.15
C GLY A 667 16.85 -2.90 -3.07
N ALA A 668 15.92 -1.94 -3.04
CA ALA A 668 14.76 -1.93 -3.93
C ALA A 668 15.15 -1.84 -5.42
N HIS A 669 16.19 -1.07 -5.77
CA HIS A 669 16.71 -1.06 -7.15
C HIS A 669 17.14 -2.47 -7.59
N GLN A 670 17.96 -3.13 -6.77
CA GLN A 670 18.51 -4.43 -7.09
C GLN A 670 17.41 -5.51 -7.13
N PHE A 671 16.56 -5.54 -6.10
CA PHE A 671 15.46 -6.49 -5.95
C PHE A 671 14.46 -6.39 -7.11
N VAL A 672 13.96 -5.18 -7.43
CA VAL A 672 13.04 -4.96 -8.55
C VAL A 672 13.69 -5.33 -9.88
N THR A 673 14.96 -4.98 -10.09
CA THR A 673 15.69 -5.33 -11.32
C THR A 673 15.79 -6.85 -11.50
N MET A 674 15.99 -7.61 -10.41
CA MET A 674 16.10 -9.08 -10.46
C MET A 674 14.76 -9.82 -10.48
N TYR A 675 13.71 -9.31 -9.83
CA TYR A 675 12.51 -10.09 -9.49
C TYR A 675 11.17 -9.46 -9.86
N HIS A 676 11.12 -8.42 -10.72
CA HIS A 676 9.86 -7.82 -11.20
C HIS A 676 8.84 -8.83 -11.77
N ASP A 677 9.29 -9.91 -12.41
CA ASP A 677 8.41 -10.97 -12.92
C ASP A 677 7.75 -11.80 -11.81
N TYR A 678 8.31 -11.82 -10.59
CA TYR A 678 7.86 -12.61 -9.44
C TYR A 678 7.16 -11.80 -8.34
N ILE A 679 6.97 -10.50 -8.55
CA ILE A 679 6.25 -9.61 -7.62
C ILE A 679 5.20 -8.79 -8.37
N ASP A 680 4.26 -8.24 -7.61
CA ASP A 680 3.26 -7.27 -8.06
C ASP A 680 3.27 -6.10 -7.07
N VAL A 681 3.49 -4.87 -7.55
CA VAL A 681 3.64 -3.67 -6.70
C VAL A 681 2.51 -2.71 -6.98
N GLU A 682 1.61 -2.56 -6.01
CA GLU A 682 0.41 -1.71 -6.11
C GLU A 682 0.74 -0.24 -5.88
N SER A 683 1.60 0.06 -4.89
CA SER A 683 2.00 1.44 -4.58
C SER A 683 3.45 1.58 -4.06
N VAL A 684 4.02 2.77 -4.28
CA VAL A 684 5.30 3.24 -3.73
C VAL A 684 5.02 4.57 -3.01
N LEU A 685 5.55 4.72 -1.80
CA LEU A 685 5.26 5.87 -0.95
C LEU A 685 6.57 6.50 -0.46
N PHE A 686 6.80 7.77 -0.80
CA PHE A 686 7.88 8.54 -0.21
C PHE A 686 7.66 10.04 -0.41
N ASN A 687 8.18 10.86 0.50
CA ASN A 687 8.21 12.32 0.31
C ASN A 687 9.68 12.76 0.34
N PHE A 688 10.29 12.83 -0.85
CA PHE A 688 11.70 13.16 -1.02
C PHE A 688 11.84 14.58 -1.56
N PRO A 689 12.54 15.50 -0.87
CA PRO A 689 12.82 16.83 -1.38
C PRO A 689 13.63 16.76 -2.67
N ALA A 690 13.50 17.79 -3.52
CA ALA A 690 14.29 17.87 -4.74
C ALA A 690 15.80 17.80 -4.45
N TYR A 691 16.53 17.07 -5.28
CA TYR A 691 17.96 16.81 -5.17
C TYR A 691 18.78 18.07 -4.89
N GLY A 692 18.51 19.16 -5.63
CA GLY A 692 19.20 20.44 -5.47
C GLY A 692 18.89 21.21 -4.17
N VAL A 693 17.82 20.86 -3.45
CA VAL A 693 17.39 21.55 -2.21
C VAL A 693 18.21 21.13 -1.00
N VAL A 694 18.70 19.88 -0.99
CA VAL A 694 19.40 19.27 0.15
C VAL A 694 20.92 19.19 -0.02
N GLY A 695 21.44 19.62 -1.18
CA GLY A 695 22.85 19.48 -1.54
C GLY A 695 23.18 18.21 -2.32
N GLY A 696 22.15 17.47 -2.74
CA GLY A 696 22.23 16.16 -3.37
C GLY A 696 22.00 15.00 -2.40
N TYR A 697 21.72 13.83 -2.98
CA TYR A 697 21.68 12.53 -2.32
C TYR A 697 22.43 11.51 -3.20
N ASP A 698 22.73 10.31 -2.72
CA ASP A 698 23.51 9.36 -3.53
C ASP A 698 22.72 8.75 -4.70
N GLY A 699 23.46 8.12 -5.62
CA GLY A 699 22.90 7.55 -6.86
C GLY A 699 21.92 6.38 -6.66
N GLY A 700 21.78 5.84 -5.44
CA GLY A 700 20.82 4.78 -5.13
C GLY A 700 19.38 5.21 -5.43
N THR A 701 19.01 6.45 -5.10
CA THR A 701 17.66 6.98 -5.35
C THR A 701 17.33 7.04 -6.84
N PHE A 702 18.26 7.48 -7.69
CA PHE A 702 18.06 7.50 -9.14
C PHE A 702 17.97 6.08 -9.73
N LYS A 703 18.80 5.15 -9.24
CA LYS A 703 18.74 3.72 -9.60
C LYS A 703 17.38 3.10 -9.21
N MET A 704 16.86 3.42 -8.03
CA MET A 704 15.57 2.93 -7.50
C MET A 704 14.40 3.47 -8.34
N LYS A 705 14.29 4.80 -8.51
CA LYS A 705 13.28 5.42 -9.38
C LYS A 705 13.30 4.84 -10.79
N LYS A 706 14.50 4.66 -11.37
CA LYS A 706 14.67 4.05 -12.70
C LYS A 706 14.15 2.61 -12.76
N ALA A 707 14.40 1.79 -11.73
CA ALA A 707 13.91 0.41 -11.70
C ALA A 707 12.38 0.36 -11.71
N PHE A 708 11.71 1.08 -10.79
CA PHE A 708 10.25 1.16 -10.78
C PHE A 708 9.67 1.74 -12.07
N ASN A 709 10.22 2.85 -12.60
CA ASN A 709 9.74 3.43 -13.86
C ASN A 709 9.97 2.51 -15.09
N THR A 710 10.89 1.54 -15.01
CA THR A 710 11.14 0.56 -16.08
C THR A 710 10.17 -0.62 -15.99
N TYR A 711 9.97 -1.19 -14.79
CA TYR A 711 9.27 -2.47 -14.62
C TYR A 711 7.83 -2.32 -14.07
N PHE A 712 7.52 -1.21 -13.41
CA PHE A 712 6.20 -0.87 -12.86
C PHE A 712 5.78 0.57 -13.25
N PRO A 713 5.73 0.92 -14.55
CA PRO A 713 5.50 2.31 -15.01
C PRO A 713 4.13 2.90 -14.64
N ASN A 714 3.18 2.08 -14.19
CA ASN A 714 1.84 2.49 -13.74
C ASN A 714 1.67 2.36 -12.22
N VAL A 715 2.75 2.21 -11.44
CA VAL A 715 2.66 2.09 -9.97
C VAL A 715 2.07 3.36 -9.36
N ASN A 716 1.19 3.20 -8.37
CA ASN A 716 0.65 4.33 -7.63
C ASN A 716 1.77 4.95 -6.78
N HIS A 717 2.11 6.22 -7.03
CA HIS A 717 3.01 6.99 -6.20
C HIS A 717 2.24 8.02 -5.38
N VAL A 718 2.56 8.08 -4.08
CA VAL A 718 2.01 9.11 -3.16
C VAL A 718 3.13 9.73 -2.33
N SER A 719 3.25 11.05 -2.45
CA SER A 719 3.99 11.89 -1.51
C SER A 719 3.26 11.96 -0.17
N LEU A 720 3.84 11.35 0.86
CA LEU A 720 3.28 11.36 2.20
C LEU A 720 3.57 12.70 2.91
N HIS A 721 2.52 13.46 3.19
CA HIS A 721 2.61 14.77 3.83
C HIS A 721 2.24 14.74 5.32
N THR A 722 2.85 15.62 6.11
CA THR A 722 2.68 15.68 7.57
C THR A 722 1.21 15.81 7.98
N GLY A 723 0.75 14.90 8.84
CA GLY A 723 -0.62 14.84 9.37
C GLY A 723 -1.60 14.00 8.55
N GLN A 724 -1.20 13.49 7.39
CA GLN A 724 -1.98 12.51 6.64
C GLN A 724 -2.09 11.18 7.40
N ARG A 725 -3.11 10.39 7.05
CA ARG A 725 -3.32 9.04 7.56
C ARG A 725 -3.83 8.15 6.44
N PHE A 726 -3.39 6.89 6.42
CA PHE A 726 -3.98 5.82 5.61
C PHE A 726 -4.03 4.52 6.42
N SER A 727 -4.80 3.57 5.93
CA SER A 727 -4.88 2.22 6.50
C SER A 727 -4.65 1.19 5.40
N MET A 728 -4.06 0.05 5.73
CA MET A 728 -4.01 -1.10 4.82
C MET A 728 -4.31 -2.35 5.62
N GLN A 729 -5.42 -3.02 5.30
CA GLN A 729 -5.79 -4.33 5.86
C GLN A 729 -5.69 -4.39 7.40
N GLY A 730 -6.26 -3.39 8.07
CA GLY A 730 -6.26 -3.27 9.55
C GLY A 730 -5.05 -2.57 10.18
N VAL A 731 -3.94 -2.43 9.45
CA VAL A 731 -2.80 -1.60 9.86
C VAL A 731 -3.12 -0.13 9.59
N ASN A 732 -2.78 0.74 10.52
CA ASN A 732 -2.94 2.20 10.36
C ASN A 732 -1.58 2.88 10.34
N PHE A 733 -1.43 3.87 9.48
CA PHE A 733 -0.22 4.66 9.31
C PHE A 733 -0.58 6.14 9.43
N ASP A 734 -0.11 6.80 10.49
CA ASP A 734 -0.22 8.26 10.66
C ASP A 734 1.13 8.90 10.30
N VAL A 735 1.15 9.84 9.35
CA VAL A 735 2.34 10.57 8.93
C VAL A 735 2.60 11.69 9.94
N MET A 736 3.64 11.54 10.75
CA MET A 736 3.87 12.40 11.91
C MET A 736 4.66 13.67 11.56
N CYS A 737 5.68 13.57 10.71
CA CYS A 737 6.57 14.67 10.32
C CYS A 737 7.26 14.32 8.99
N THR A 738 7.61 15.34 8.21
CA THR A 738 8.27 15.21 6.90
C THR A 738 9.35 16.29 6.74
N HIS A 739 10.11 16.26 5.64
CA HIS A 739 11.08 17.32 5.32
C HIS A 739 10.44 18.73 5.21
N GLU A 740 9.14 18.81 4.95
CA GLU A 740 8.40 20.06 4.77
C GLU A 740 8.32 20.87 6.06
N ASP A 741 8.22 20.23 7.24
CA ASP A 741 8.06 20.91 8.53
C ASP A 741 9.27 21.75 8.95
N TRP A 742 10.45 21.42 8.41
CA TRP A 742 11.74 22.05 8.67
C TRP A 742 12.00 23.28 7.79
N VAL A 743 11.17 23.52 6.78
CA VAL A 743 11.30 24.70 5.90
C VAL A 743 10.92 25.96 6.69
N GLY A 744 11.83 26.91 6.78
CA GLY A 744 11.64 28.20 7.44
C GLY A 744 10.64 29.10 6.72
N THR A 745 10.26 30.19 7.39
CA THR A 745 9.28 31.17 6.89
C THR A 745 9.78 32.01 5.70
N ASP A 746 11.06 31.87 5.31
CA ASP A 746 11.61 32.38 4.06
C ASP A 746 11.30 31.49 2.84
N GLY A 747 10.81 30.27 3.05
CA GLY A 747 10.55 29.28 2.00
C GLY A 747 11.81 28.64 1.43
N LYS A 748 12.95 28.75 2.11
CA LYS A 748 14.27 28.31 1.59
C LYS A 748 15.21 27.72 2.65
N THR A 749 15.23 28.25 3.86
CA THR A 749 16.05 27.72 4.96
C THR A 749 15.48 26.38 5.39
N THR A 750 16.27 25.30 5.29
CA THR A 750 15.77 23.91 5.42
C THR A 750 16.64 23.09 6.37
N LEU A 751 16.92 21.83 6.01
CA LEU A 751 17.61 20.80 6.79
C LEU A 751 19.06 21.16 7.14
N GLY A 752 19.65 22.17 6.50
CA GLY A 752 21.05 22.57 6.72
C GLY A 752 22.07 21.66 6.04
N GLY A 753 21.68 20.99 4.95
CA GLY A 753 22.53 20.04 4.21
C GLY A 753 22.53 18.61 4.77
N ASP A 754 21.62 18.29 5.69
CA ASP A 754 21.48 16.97 6.30
C ASP A 754 20.22 16.25 5.78
N MET A 755 20.41 15.31 4.87
CA MET A 755 19.33 14.54 4.25
C MET A 755 18.64 13.58 5.24
N ASN A 756 19.29 13.20 6.34
CA ASN A 756 18.67 12.37 7.38
C ASN A 756 17.49 13.09 8.07
N THR A 757 17.58 14.42 8.25
CA THR A 757 16.46 15.23 8.78
C THR A 757 15.19 15.12 7.91
N ALA A 758 15.31 14.80 6.62
CA ALA A 758 14.16 14.67 5.71
C ALA A 758 13.36 13.37 5.86
N SER A 759 13.76 12.48 6.79
CA SER A 759 13.02 11.26 7.12
C SER A 759 11.53 11.53 7.37
N THR A 760 10.68 10.88 6.57
CA THR A 760 9.24 10.82 6.81
C THR A 760 9.00 9.92 8.02
N VAL A 761 8.52 10.50 9.11
CA VAL A 761 8.25 9.80 10.39
C VAL A 761 6.84 9.24 10.35
N LEU A 762 6.68 7.93 10.59
CA LEU A 762 5.37 7.26 10.65
C LEU A 762 5.09 6.74 12.06
N LYS A 763 3.84 6.89 12.51
CA LYS A 763 3.29 6.09 13.61
C LYS A 763 2.46 4.95 13.01
N ILE A 764 2.95 3.72 13.15
CA ILE A 764 2.30 2.52 12.63
C ILE A 764 1.54 1.86 13.77
N THR A 765 0.23 1.61 13.61
CA THR A 765 -0.61 0.98 14.63
C THR A 765 -1.24 -0.32 14.11
N ILE A 766 -0.98 -1.42 14.81
CA ILE A 766 -1.48 -2.78 14.54
C ILE A 766 -2.18 -3.26 15.82
N ASN A 767 -3.46 -3.64 15.74
CA ASN A 767 -4.25 -4.20 16.86
C ASN A 767 -4.11 -3.42 18.18
N GLY A 768 -4.14 -2.07 18.09
CA GLY A 768 -4.04 -1.16 19.24
C GLY A 768 -2.64 -1.02 19.84
N LYS A 769 -1.61 -1.55 19.19
CA LYS A 769 -0.19 -1.41 19.53
C LYS A 769 0.53 -0.57 18.49
N SER A 770 1.45 0.30 18.91
CA SER A 770 2.11 1.22 17.97
C SER A 770 3.64 1.19 17.97
N LEU A 771 4.19 1.35 16.77
CA LEU A 771 5.60 1.62 16.48
C LEU A 771 5.74 3.06 15.98
N MET A 772 6.62 3.84 16.63
CA MET A 772 7.12 5.09 16.07
C MET A 772 8.34 4.78 15.18
N LEU A 773 8.18 4.91 13.86
CA LEU A 773 9.23 4.77 12.85
C LEU A 773 9.83 6.14 12.57
N LEU A 774 11.09 6.35 12.97
CA LEU A 774 11.79 7.63 12.91
C LEU A 774 12.64 7.81 11.63
N GLY A 775 12.90 6.73 10.89
CA GLY A 775 13.93 6.72 9.86
C GLY A 775 15.28 7.11 10.47
N ASP A 776 15.93 8.10 9.87
CA ASP A 776 17.26 8.56 10.27
C ASP A 776 17.26 9.96 10.89
N ILE A 777 16.07 10.46 11.24
CA ILE A 777 15.87 11.83 11.69
C ILE A 777 16.88 12.29 12.77
N THR A 778 17.57 13.41 12.51
CA THR A 778 18.61 13.97 13.42
C THR A 778 18.07 15.08 14.33
N LYS A 779 16.88 15.63 14.04
CA LYS A 779 16.23 16.74 14.75
C LYS A 779 14.80 16.37 15.09
N SER A 780 14.34 16.73 16.29
CA SER A 780 13.01 16.34 16.77
C SER A 780 12.12 17.51 17.20
N ASP A 781 12.64 18.74 17.26
CA ASP A 781 11.98 19.83 17.95
C ASP A 781 10.65 20.25 17.31
N GLN A 782 10.46 20.05 15.99
CA GLN A 782 9.18 20.28 15.32
C GLN A 782 8.14 19.23 15.71
N LEU A 783 8.54 17.97 15.77
CA LEU A 783 7.69 16.84 16.16
C LEU A 783 7.22 17.00 17.63
N GLU A 784 8.14 17.39 18.53
CA GLU A 784 7.85 17.66 19.95
C GLU A 784 7.05 18.95 20.19
N LYS A 785 7.02 19.89 19.24
CA LYS A 785 6.19 21.10 19.27
C LYS A 785 4.80 20.88 18.66
N MET A 786 4.65 19.95 17.73
CA MET A 786 3.37 19.64 17.11
C MET A 786 2.52 18.71 17.99
N TYR A 787 3.16 17.81 18.75
CA TYR A 787 2.47 16.72 19.44
C TYR A 787 3.02 16.48 20.86
N GLY A 788 2.13 16.21 21.81
CA GLY A 788 2.46 15.77 23.17
C GLY A 788 2.09 14.30 23.42
N ASN A 789 0.79 14.02 23.54
CA ASN A 789 0.30 12.67 23.83
C ASN A 789 0.37 11.76 22.61
N GLU A 790 0.21 12.31 21.40
CA GLU A 790 0.22 11.51 20.18
C GLU A 790 1.58 10.86 19.86
N LEU A 791 2.67 11.34 20.46
CA LEU A 791 3.99 10.69 20.33
C LEU A 791 4.06 9.34 21.07
N LYS A 792 3.19 9.11 22.06
CA LYS A 792 3.20 7.88 22.86
C LYS A 792 2.99 6.65 21.98
N SER A 793 3.96 5.74 22.06
CA SER A 793 3.99 4.48 21.31
C SER A 793 4.54 3.34 22.17
N ASP A 794 4.13 2.09 21.90
CA ASP A 794 4.66 0.93 22.65
C ASP A 794 6.11 0.62 22.24
N MET A 795 6.43 0.81 20.95
CA MET A 795 7.72 0.53 20.30
C MET A 795 8.27 1.80 19.62
N VAL A 796 9.60 1.89 19.50
CA VAL A 796 10.28 2.93 18.71
C VAL A 796 11.40 2.30 17.88
N GLN A 797 11.46 2.61 16.58
CA GLN A 797 12.65 2.33 15.78
C GLN A 797 13.71 3.37 16.11
N VAL A 798 14.89 2.89 16.49
CA VAL A 798 15.99 3.74 16.92
C VAL A 798 16.58 4.46 15.72
N ALA A 799 16.51 5.79 15.75
CA ALA A 799 16.84 6.63 14.60
C ALA A 799 18.29 6.45 14.14
N HIS A 800 18.49 6.44 12.82
CA HIS A 800 19.81 6.43 12.17
C HIS A 800 20.66 5.26 12.63
N HIS A 801 20.09 4.06 12.60
CA HIS A 801 20.74 2.79 12.99
C HIS A 801 21.37 2.77 14.40
N GLY A 802 20.94 3.67 15.30
CA GLY A 802 21.55 3.86 16.62
C GLY A 802 22.58 4.98 16.71
N TYR A 803 22.72 5.84 15.68
CA TYR A 803 23.72 6.93 15.63
C TYR A 803 23.24 8.29 16.15
N ASN A 804 21.93 8.55 16.22
CA ASN A 804 21.41 9.86 16.66
C ASN A 804 21.02 9.90 18.14
N ARG A 805 21.24 11.06 18.77
CA ARG A 805 20.88 11.34 20.17
C ARG A 805 19.63 12.21 20.26
N LEU A 806 18.46 11.57 20.36
CA LEU A 806 17.15 12.23 20.40
C LEU A 806 16.53 12.14 21.82
N THR A 807 17.30 12.46 22.85
CA THR A 807 16.96 12.16 24.26
C THR A 807 15.62 12.76 24.73
N SER A 808 15.22 13.93 24.22
CA SER A 808 13.94 14.56 24.53
C SER A 808 12.78 13.83 23.85
N LEU A 809 12.90 13.57 22.55
CA LEU A 809 11.92 12.83 21.77
C LEU A 809 11.73 11.40 22.28
N TYR A 810 12.79 10.67 22.64
CA TYR A 810 12.65 9.33 23.19
C TYR A 810 11.83 9.33 24.49
N LYS A 811 11.95 10.38 25.34
CA LYS A 811 11.10 10.57 26.55
C LYS A 811 9.67 10.97 26.18
N ALA A 812 9.50 11.78 25.15
CA ALA A 812 8.18 12.14 24.63
C ALA A 812 7.44 10.90 24.08
N ILE A 813 8.11 10.03 23.33
CA ILE A 813 7.58 8.74 22.85
C ILE A 813 7.35 7.75 24.01
N GLY A 814 8.32 7.61 24.93
CA GLY A 814 8.19 6.75 26.12
C GLY A 814 7.98 5.26 25.81
N ALA A 815 8.56 4.76 24.71
CA ALA A 815 8.39 3.38 24.26
C ALA A 815 9.03 2.37 25.22
N LYS A 816 8.41 1.18 25.34
CA LYS A 816 8.92 0.07 26.14
C LYS A 816 9.91 -0.82 25.40
N TYR A 817 9.86 -0.80 24.06
CA TYR A 817 10.71 -1.61 23.18
C TYR A 817 11.48 -0.69 22.22
N ALA A 818 12.80 -0.79 22.25
CA ALA A 818 13.69 -0.18 21.26
C ALA A 818 13.98 -1.19 20.14
N ILE A 819 13.71 -0.80 18.89
CA ILE A 819 13.88 -1.63 17.70
C ILE A 819 15.08 -1.05 16.93
N CYS A 820 16.24 -1.69 17.02
CA CYS A 820 17.49 -1.19 16.46
C CYS A 820 17.76 -1.85 15.09
N PRO A 821 17.64 -1.13 13.95
CA PRO A 821 17.95 -1.66 12.62
C PRO A 821 19.47 -1.66 12.38
N ASN A 822 20.20 -2.39 13.23
CA ASN A 822 21.65 -2.56 13.23
C ASN A 822 22.03 -3.73 14.15
N SER A 823 23.27 -4.22 14.08
CA SER A 823 23.78 -5.26 14.98
C SER A 823 23.99 -4.76 16.42
N GLU A 824 23.95 -5.67 17.40
CA GLU A 824 24.29 -5.35 18.80
C GLU A 824 25.75 -4.92 18.95
N GLU A 825 26.65 -5.40 18.09
CA GLU A 825 28.06 -4.96 18.09
C GLU A 825 28.20 -3.48 17.69
N ASN A 826 27.38 -3.01 16.75
CA ASN A 826 27.45 -1.63 16.24
C ASN A 826 26.65 -0.64 17.12
N ALA A 827 25.47 -1.04 17.63
CA ALA A 827 24.54 -0.16 18.32
C ALA A 827 24.26 -0.51 19.81
N GLY A 828 24.76 -1.66 20.30
CA GLY A 828 24.52 -2.15 21.66
C GLY A 828 25.31 -1.44 22.75
N LEU A 829 25.12 -1.85 24.01
CA LEU A 829 25.77 -1.22 25.18
C LEU A 829 27.29 -1.40 25.23
N ASN A 830 27.82 -2.39 24.50
CA ASN A 830 29.25 -2.65 24.38
C ASN A 830 29.91 -1.90 23.20
N SER A 831 29.11 -1.21 22.37
CA SER A 831 29.59 -0.48 21.19
C SER A 831 30.14 0.92 21.53
N GLY A 832 30.79 1.56 20.56
CA GLY A 832 31.09 2.99 20.62
C GLY A 832 29.85 3.90 20.73
N ASN A 833 28.67 3.36 20.38
CA ASN A 833 27.40 4.07 20.34
C ASN A 833 26.57 3.95 21.63
N LYS A 834 27.08 3.25 22.66
CA LYS A 834 26.34 2.91 23.91
C LYS A 834 25.48 4.02 24.52
N GLN A 835 25.92 5.29 24.48
CA GLN A 835 25.16 6.41 25.07
C GLN A 835 23.86 6.69 24.31
N LYS A 836 23.83 6.44 23.00
CA LYS A 836 22.68 6.66 22.13
C LYS A 836 21.57 5.66 22.45
N LEU A 837 21.94 4.41 22.71
CA LEU A 837 21.05 3.39 23.27
C LEU A 837 20.65 3.69 24.73
N GLN A 838 21.59 4.12 25.58
CA GLN A 838 21.31 4.47 26.98
C GLN A 838 20.27 5.58 27.09
N ASP A 839 20.32 6.60 26.24
CA ASP A 839 19.33 7.69 26.19
C ASP A 839 17.88 7.19 25.98
N ILE A 840 17.70 5.99 25.40
CA ILE A 840 16.39 5.35 25.12
C ILE A 840 15.97 4.45 26.29
N LEU A 841 16.91 3.73 26.90
CA LEU A 841 16.66 2.97 28.14
C LEU A 841 16.27 3.92 29.28
N ASP A 842 16.96 5.06 29.40
CA ASP A 842 16.67 6.15 30.35
C ASP A 842 15.32 6.84 30.07
N ALA A 843 14.77 6.67 28.86
CA ALA A 843 13.43 7.15 28.49
C ALA A 843 12.31 6.15 28.83
N GLY A 844 12.64 4.96 29.32
CA GLY A 844 11.69 3.93 29.77
C GLY A 844 11.69 2.63 28.95
N ALA A 845 12.57 2.49 27.96
CA ALA A 845 12.68 1.23 27.22
C ALA A 845 13.23 0.11 28.11
N THR A 846 12.52 -1.01 28.16
CA THR A 846 12.83 -2.18 29.01
C THR A 846 13.43 -3.34 28.21
N LYS A 847 13.33 -3.30 26.88
CA LYS A 847 13.93 -4.27 25.97
C LYS A 847 14.43 -3.56 24.71
N ALA A 848 15.66 -3.85 24.31
CA ALA A 848 16.17 -3.52 22.99
C ALA A 848 16.30 -4.83 22.17
N ILE A 849 16.04 -4.76 20.87
CA ILE A 849 16.35 -5.82 19.91
C ILE A 849 17.16 -5.26 18.74
N PHE A 850 18.04 -6.08 18.18
CA PHE A 850 19.03 -5.69 17.17
C PHE A 850 18.89 -6.58 15.94
N ALA A 851 19.09 -6.03 14.75
CA ALA A 851 19.17 -6.81 13.52
C ALA A 851 20.53 -7.51 13.38
N GLY A 852 20.83 -8.10 12.22
CA GLY A 852 22.12 -8.72 11.92
C GLY A 852 22.17 -10.21 12.25
N GLU A 853 22.03 -10.61 13.51
CA GLU A 853 22.08 -12.05 13.86
C GLU A 853 20.76 -12.77 13.50
N TYR A 854 19.62 -12.08 13.65
CA TYR A 854 18.29 -12.65 13.46
C TYR A 854 17.33 -11.70 12.74
N THR A 855 16.44 -12.26 11.92
CA THR A 855 15.20 -11.60 11.51
C THR A 855 14.17 -11.74 12.63
N TYR A 856 13.69 -10.62 13.17
CA TYR A 856 12.72 -10.63 14.29
C TYR A 856 11.29 -10.51 13.78
N LYS A 857 10.46 -11.53 14.02
CA LYS A 857 9.00 -11.47 13.90
C LYS A 857 8.40 -10.85 15.15
N ILE A 858 7.46 -9.94 14.96
CA ILE A 858 6.73 -9.21 15.99
C ILE A 858 5.23 -9.33 15.66
N THR A 859 4.43 -9.77 16.63
CA THR A 859 2.96 -9.79 16.53
C THR A 859 2.32 -9.12 17.74
N THR A 860 1.05 -8.73 17.63
CA THR A 860 0.41 -7.78 18.56
C THR A 860 -0.91 -8.26 19.18
N ASP A 861 -1.52 -9.32 18.66
CA ASP A 861 -2.87 -9.82 19.01
C ASP A 861 -3.02 -10.14 20.50
N ASN A 862 -1.95 -10.65 21.11
CA ASN A 862 -1.88 -10.98 22.54
C ASN A 862 -0.79 -10.15 23.24
N GLY A 863 -0.79 -8.84 22.95
CA GLY A 863 0.31 -7.94 23.27
C GLY A 863 1.52 -8.18 22.38
N ILE A 864 2.61 -7.44 22.61
CA ILE A 864 3.82 -7.51 21.78
C ILE A 864 4.58 -8.80 22.08
N GLN A 865 4.51 -9.74 21.14
CA GLN A 865 5.28 -10.99 21.13
C GLN A 865 6.44 -10.89 20.15
N MET A 866 7.53 -11.62 20.40
CA MET A 866 8.73 -11.60 19.57
C MET A 866 9.32 -13.00 19.41
N SER A 867 9.62 -13.39 18.17
CA SER A 867 10.34 -14.64 17.82
C SER A 867 11.37 -14.38 16.71
N THR A 868 12.40 -15.22 16.61
CA THR A 868 13.49 -15.04 15.65
C THR A 868 13.48 -16.10 14.55
N TYR A 869 13.99 -15.69 13.38
CA TYR A 869 14.51 -16.56 12.33
C TYR A 869 16.01 -16.29 12.20
N ASP A 870 16.79 -17.30 11.81
CA ASP A 870 18.19 -17.10 11.46
C ASP A 870 18.31 -16.10 10.30
N ASN A 871 19.36 -15.28 10.29
CA ASN A 871 19.64 -14.42 9.14
C ASN A 871 19.93 -15.25 7.88
N TYR A 872 19.80 -14.63 6.70
CA TYR A 872 19.99 -15.33 5.42
C TYR A 872 21.40 -15.92 5.25
N ARG A 873 22.44 -15.31 5.84
CA ARG A 873 23.83 -15.79 5.76
C ARG A 873 24.02 -17.10 6.51
N LYS A 874 23.32 -17.24 7.64
CA LYS A 874 23.31 -18.44 8.48
C LYS A 874 22.41 -19.53 7.87
N GLU A 875 21.25 -19.19 7.33
CA GLU A 875 20.40 -20.14 6.57
C GLU A 875 21.14 -20.68 5.33
N LEU A 876 21.84 -19.83 4.57
CA LEU A 876 22.71 -20.25 3.46
C LEU A 876 24.02 -20.90 3.91
N GLY A 877 24.34 -20.87 5.21
CA GLY A 877 25.57 -21.41 5.78
C GLY A 877 26.83 -20.84 5.15
N ILE A 878 26.84 -19.54 4.83
CA ILE A 878 27.97 -18.82 4.22
C ILE A 878 28.85 -18.09 5.24
N ASP A 879 28.42 -18.02 6.50
CA ASP A 879 29.23 -17.55 7.62
C ASP A 879 30.05 -18.70 8.22
N PHE A 880 31.29 -18.86 7.75
CA PHE A 880 32.21 -19.92 8.16
C PHE A 880 33.66 -19.43 8.17
N ASP A 881 34.51 -19.99 9.03
CA ASP A 881 35.92 -19.59 9.14
C ASP A 881 36.79 -20.14 7.99
N ALA A 882 37.76 -19.34 7.54
CA ALA A 882 38.78 -19.83 6.62
C ALA A 882 39.77 -20.76 7.37
N PRO A 883 40.14 -21.92 6.80
CA PRO A 883 41.14 -22.79 7.41
C PRO A 883 42.52 -22.14 7.34
N GLY A 884 43.30 -22.25 8.42
CA GLY A 884 44.70 -21.85 8.40
C GLY A 884 45.54 -22.67 7.41
N GLY A 885 46.60 -22.04 6.89
CA GLY A 885 47.63 -22.69 6.07
C GLY A 885 49.01 -22.53 6.70
N ASN A 886 49.84 -23.58 6.63
CA ASN A 886 51.21 -23.58 7.15
C ASN A 886 52.22 -23.88 6.04
N LEU A 887 53.41 -23.26 6.10
CA LEU A 887 54.51 -23.50 5.14
C LEU A 887 54.95 -24.97 5.06
N SER A 888 54.76 -25.75 6.12
CA SER A 888 55.03 -27.19 6.12
C SER A 888 54.11 -27.99 5.20
N GLU A 889 52.90 -27.52 4.91
CA GLU A 889 51.93 -28.20 4.03
C GLU A 889 52.32 -28.06 2.54
N VAL A 890 53.02 -26.98 2.16
CA VAL A 890 53.48 -26.75 0.77
C VAL A 890 54.89 -27.25 0.50
N ASN A 891 55.76 -27.43 1.50
CA ASN A 891 57.18 -27.76 1.27
C ASN A 891 57.40 -28.99 0.36
N GLY A 892 58.10 -28.78 -0.76
CA GLY A 892 58.39 -29.82 -1.76
C GLY A 892 57.21 -30.20 -2.67
N LYS A 893 56.11 -29.44 -2.66
CA LYS A 893 54.92 -29.68 -3.49
C LYS A 893 54.95 -28.79 -4.75
N ASN A 894 55.70 -29.22 -5.76
CA ASN A 894 55.76 -28.50 -7.05
C ASN A 894 54.35 -28.31 -7.66
N ALA A 895 54.13 -27.19 -8.36
CA ALA A 895 52.94 -26.99 -9.18
C ALA A 895 52.83 -28.04 -10.30
N VAL A 896 51.59 -28.42 -10.64
CA VAL A 896 51.31 -29.18 -11.87
C VAL A 896 50.67 -28.19 -12.84
N ILE A 897 51.43 -27.75 -13.83
CA ILE A 897 50.99 -26.74 -14.81
C ILE A 897 50.11 -27.42 -15.87
N GLY A 898 48.94 -26.83 -16.13
CA GLY A 898 48.03 -27.23 -17.20
C GLY A 898 48.29 -26.50 -18.51
N SER A 899 47.39 -26.70 -19.47
CA SER A 899 47.40 -26.15 -20.82
C SER A 899 45.99 -25.74 -21.23
N ASP A 900 45.84 -24.87 -22.24
CA ASP A 900 44.53 -24.35 -22.64
C ASP A 900 43.54 -25.48 -23.01
N SER A 901 44.04 -26.56 -23.63
CA SER A 901 43.24 -27.77 -23.96
C SER A 901 42.71 -28.54 -22.75
N ASP A 902 43.26 -28.32 -21.55
CA ASP A 902 42.78 -28.97 -20.34
C ASP A 902 41.50 -28.28 -19.81
N ILE A 903 41.43 -26.94 -19.91
CA ILE A 903 40.27 -26.15 -19.47
C ILE A 903 39.21 -25.93 -20.55
N GLU A 904 39.54 -26.07 -21.83
CA GLU A 904 38.61 -25.88 -22.97
C GLU A 904 37.31 -26.70 -22.88
N LYS A 905 37.35 -27.87 -22.24
CA LYS A 905 36.21 -28.78 -22.06
C LYS A 905 35.62 -28.80 -20.65
N GLY A 906 36.23 -28.06 -19.72
CA GLY A 906 35.83 -28.05 -18.33
C GLY A 906 34.71 -27.04 -18.05
N LYS A 907 33.82 -27.35 -17.12
CA LYS A 907 32.77 -26.43 -16.69
C LYS A 907 33.38 -25.36 -15.78
N LYS A 908 33.22 -24.10 -16.15
CA LYS A 908 33.55 -22.96 -15.28
C LYS A 908 32.57 -22.89 -14.10
N LEU A 909 33.10 -22.80 -12.88
CA LEU A 909 32.30 -22.89 -11.64
C LEU A 909 31.82 -21.53 -11.11
N ARG A 910 32.13 -20.44 -11.81
CA ARG A 910 31.81 -19.06 -11.42
C ARG A 910 30.35 -18.85 -11.01
N ASP A 911 29.40 -19.32 -11.82
CA ASP A 911 27.96 -19.11 -11.58
C ASP A 911 27.39 -20.01 -10.47
N GLU A 912 28.19 -20.91 -9.91
CA GLU A 912 27.83 -21.76 -8.77
C GLU A 912 28.24 -21.12 -7.42
N LEU A 913 28.93 -19.97 -7.41
CA LEU A 913 29.40 -19.28 -6.20
C LEU A 913 28.26 -18.54 -5.49
N ILE A 914 28.10 -18.74 -4.17
CA ILE A 914 27.09 -18.07 -3.32
C ILE A 914 27.68 -16.81 -2.64
N THR A 915 28.97 -16.81 -2.33
CA THR A 915 29.67 -15.63 -1.80
C THR A 915 31.18 -15.83 -1.86
N VAL A 916 31.93 -14.73 -1.87
CA VAL A 916 33.39 -14.69 -1.73
C VAL A 916 33.75 -13.74 -0.61
N SER A 917 34.46 -14.24 0.40
CA SER A 917 34.93 -13.48 1.57
C SER A 917 36.43 -13.68 1.74
N VAL A 918 37.12 -12.69 2.30
CA VAL A 918 38.58 -12.68 2.45
C VAL A 918 38.97 -12.34 3.87
N ASN A 919 40.08 -12.92 4.31
CA ASN A 919 40.80 -12.48 5.50
C ASN A 919 42.07 -11.74 5.03
N GLY A 920 42.02 -10.41 5.00
CA GLY A 920 43.15 -9.56 4.60
C GLY A 920 42.76 -8.19 4.03
N SER A 921 43.45 -7.15 4.50
CA SER A 921 43.23 -5.73 4.20
C SER A 921 43.63 -5.31 2.77
N PRO A 922 42.83 -4.54 2.00
CA PRO A 922 43.34 -3.83 0.83
C PRO A 922 44.40 -2.80 1.22
N VAL A 923 45.22 -2.43 0.23
CA VAL A 923 46.45 -1.65 0.40
C VAL A 923 46.17 -0.27 1.03
N SER A 924 46.69 -0.06 2.25
CA SER A 924 46.42 1.16 3.03
C SER A 924 47.14 2.41 2.50
N SER A 925 48.16 2.24 1.66
CA SER A 925 49.08 3.30 1.28
C SER A 925 48.79 3.94 -0.11
N LYS A 926 48.12 5.11 -0.07
CA LYS A 926 48.04 6.21 -1.07
C LYS A 926 46.71 6.52 -1.80
N ASN A 927 45.66 5.70 -1.77
CA ASN A 927 44.37 6.04 -2.43
C ASN A 927 43.13 5.61 -1.62
N ALA A 928 43.06 6.03 -0.34
CA ALA A 928 42.11 5.52 0.66
C ALA A 928 40.61 5.61 0.29
N GLY A 929 40.19 6.47 -0.64
CA GLY A 929 38.77 6.51 -1.09
C GLY A 929 38.43 5.56 -2.25
N ASN A 930 39.38 5.30 -3.14
CA ASN A 930 39.15 4.55 -4.39
C ASN A 930 39.61 3.09 -4.31
N ALA A 931 40.79 2.82 -3.75
CA ALA A 931 41.38 1.48 -3.76
C ALA A 931 40.52 0.44 -3.02
N ILE A 932 39.85 0.85 -1.93
CA ILE A 932 38.91 -0.01 -1.18
C ILE A 932 37.74 -0.48 -2.08
N ARG A 933 37.27 0.38 -2.99
CA ARG A 933 36.13 0.08 -3.88
C ARG A 933 36.54 -0.71 -5.13
N THR A 934 37.76 -0.51 -5.64
CA THR A 934 38.19 -1.05 -6.95
C THR A 934 39.21 -2.17 -6.87
N GLU A 935 39.82 -2.46 -5.71
CA GLU A 935 40.93 -3.42 -5.59
C GLU A 935 40.72 -4.53 -4.53
N ASN A 936 39.46 -4.83 -4.18
CA ASN A 936 39.11 -5.76 -3.10
C ASN A 936 39.03 -7.24 -3.53
N ALA A 937 38.77 -8.10 -2.54
CA ALA A 937 38.59 -9.54 -2.64
C ALA A 937 37.69 -10.05 -3.77
N TYR A 938 36.54 -9.41 -3.98
CA TYR A 938 35.54 -9.83 -4.96
C TYR A 938 36.08 -9.72 -6.39
N MET A 939 37.01 -8.79 -6.63
CA MET A 939 37.68 -8.61 -7.92
C MET A 939 38.48 -9.85 -8.34
N ALA A 940 38.85 -10.74 -7.42
CA ALA A 940 39.48 -12.02 -7.77
C ALA A 940 38.48 -13.05 -8.34
N PHE A 941 37.18 -12.76 -8.33
CA PHE A 941 36.10 -13.59 -8.85
C PHE A 941 35.01 -12.71 -9.51
N ASP A 942 35.37 -11.59 -10.14
CA ASP A 942 34.39 -10.70 -10.78
C ASP A 942 34.19 -10.97 -12.27
N GLY A 943 35.02 -11.85 -12.85
CA GLY A 943 34.92 -12.33 -14.23
C GLY A 943 35.61 -11.40 -15.23
N SER A 944 36.32 -10.39 -14.74
CA SER A 944 37.05 -9.40 -15.52
C SER A 944 38.52 -9.47 -15.12
N THR A 945 39.37 -9.90 -16.07
CA THR A 945 40.82 -9.76 -15.86
C THR A 945 41.27 -8.29 -15.83
N SER A 946 40.39 -7.30 -16.04
CA SER A 946 40.75 -5.87 -16.10
C SER A 946 40.77 -5.17 -14.74
N THR A 947 40.07 -5.73 -13.77
CA THR A 947 40.07 -5.39 -12.35
C THR A 947 41.18 -6.16 -11.63
N LYS A 948 41.37 -5.93 -10.33
CA LYS A 948 42.36 -6.68 -9.54
C LYS A 948 42.01 -6.75 -8.06
N TYR A 949 42.46 -7.78 -7.39
CA TYR A 949 42.55 -7.87 -5.94
C TYR A 949 43.96 -7.48 -5.49
N CYS A 950 44.09 -6.59 -4.51
CA CYS A 950 45.37 -6.23 -3.87
C CYS A 950 45.26 -6.28 -2.33
N THR A 951 46.26 -6.82 -1.64
CA THR A 951 46.29 -6.84 -0.17
C THR A 951 47.69 -6.67 0.42
N GLU A 952 47.79 -5.98 1.56
CA GLU A 952 49.00 -5.90 2.41
C GLU A 952 49.08 -7.06 3.44
N THR A 953 48.04 -7.90 3.54
CA THR A 953 48.00 -9.03 4.48
C THR A 953 48.52 -10.30 3.84
N ILE A 954 49.61 -10.86 4.38
CA ILE A 954 50.22 -12.12 3.94
C ILE A 954 50.52 -12.95 5.19
N PRO A 955 50.01 -14.20 5.33
CA PRO A 955 49.19 -14.93 4.36
C PRO A 955 47.81 -14.33 4.08
N ALA A 956 47.43 -14.27 2.80
CA ALA A 956 46.10 -13.84 2.36
C ALA A 956 45.19 -15.06 2.22
N ASN A 957 43.96 -15.00 2.73
CA ASN A 957 43.01 -16.11 2.61
C ASN A 957 41.75 -15.66 1.88
N ILE A 958 41.35 -16.38 0.84
CA ILE A 958 40.07 -16.21 0.14
C ILE A 958 39.22 -17.45 0.37
N LYS A 959 37.98 -17.29 0.84
CA LYS A 959 37.01 -18.36 1.10
C LYS A 959 35.74 -18.14 0.28
N TRP A 960 35.13 -19.21 -0.19
CA TRP A 960 33.86 -19.18 -0.91
C TRP A 960 33.03 -20.43 -0.66
N LYS A 961 31.73 -20.32 -0.93
CA LYS A 961 30.79 -21.46 -0.91
C LYS A 961 30.13 -21.60 -2.27
N THR A 962 29.87 -22.84 -2.70
CA THR A 962 29.07 -23.15 -3.88
C THR A 962 27.65 -23.62 -3.55
N THR A 963 26.72 -23.41 -4.47
CA THR A 963 25.29 -23.84 -4.45
C THR A 963 25.11 -25.34 -4.19
N LYS A 964 26.07 -26.15 -4.63
CA LYS A 964 26.10 -27.61 -4.54
C LYS A 964 27.55 -28.12 -4.46
N PRO A 965 27.79 -29.40 -4.11
CA PRO A 965 29.12 -29.99 -4.16
C PRO A 965 29.68 -30.04 -5.59
N VAL A 966 30.86 -29.46 -5.80
CA VAL A 966 31.58 -29.44 -7.09
C VAL A 966 33.04 -29.88 -6.90
N SER A 967 33.68 -30.40 -7.94
CA SER A 967 35.13 -30.63 -7.95
C SER A 967 35.86 -29.43 -8.54
N ILE A 968 36.95 -28.97 -7.88
CA ILE A 968 37.92 -28.07 -8.53
C ILE A 968 39.04 -28.95 -9.05
N ASP A 969 38.93 -29.37 -10.30
CA ASP A 969 39.92 -30.23 -10.95
C ASP A 969 41.09 -29.37 -11.45
N GLU A 970 40.81 -28.16 -11.91
CA GLU A 970 41.80 -27.19 -12.38
C GLU A 970 41.42 -25.77 -11.97
N TYR A 971 42.41 -24.89 -11.83
CA TYR A 971 42.21 -23.47 -11.52
C TYR A 971 43.23 -22.59 -12.24
N VAL A 972 42.85 -21.37 -12.60
CA VAL A 972 43.70 -20.41 -13.30
C VAL A 972 43.90 -19.19 -12.43
N LEU A 973 45.15 -18.79 -12.21
CA LEU A 973 45.47 -17.52 -11.54
C LEU A 973 45.90 -16.49 -12.60
N TYR A 974 45.17 -15.38 -12.70
CA TYR A 974 45.48 -14.28 -13.63
C TYR A 974 46.29 -13.18 -12.94
N THR A 975 47.32 -12.69 -13.62
CA THR A 975 48.18 -11.60 -13.13
C THR A 975 47.56 -10.21 -13.32
N ALA A 976 47.87 -9.30 -12.40
CA ALA A 976 47.24 -7.98 -12.32
C ALA A 976 47.62 -6.99 -13.44
N ASN A 977 46.89 -5.88 -13.52
CA ASN A 977 47.09 -4.80 -14.51
C ASN A 977 48.46 -4.09 -14.46
N ASP A 978 49.24 -4.24 -13.39
CA ASP A 978 50.58 -3.69 -13.24
C ASP A 978 51.66 -4.72 -12.84
N THR A 979 51.40 -6.02 -12.98
CA THR A 979 52.37 -7.10 -12.70
C THR A 979 53.67 -6.97 -13.47
N GLN A 980 53.66 -6.48 -14.72
CA GLN A 980 54.90 -6.28 -15.50
C GLN A 980 55.84 -5.23 -14.85
N ASN A 981 55.28 -4.23 -14.17
CA ASN A 981 56.05 -3.21 -13.45
C ASN A 981 56.34 -3.61 -11.99
N ASN A 982 55.48 -4.45 -11.39
CA ASN A 982 55.56 -4.87 -9.99
C ASN A 982 55.55 -6.42 -9.82
N PRO A 983 56.47 -7.17 -10.48
CA PRO A 983 56.41 -8.63 -10.54
C PRO A 983 56.69 -9.35 -9.19
N GLY A 984 57.16 -8.62 -8.18
CA GLY A 984 57.29 -9.12 -6.81
C GLY A 984 55.96 -9.48 -6.16
N ARG A 985 54.86 -8.82 -6.57
CA ARG A 985 53.55 -8.94 -5.94
C ARG A 985 52.76 -10.20 -6.32
N ASN A 986 53.25 -10.98 -7.28
CA ASN A 986 52.63 -12.26 -7.64
C ASN A 986 52.76 -13.26 -6.47
N PRO A 987 51.72 -14.02 -6.13
CA PRO A 987 51.84 -15.13 -5.18
C PRO A 987 52.77 -16.22 -5.72
N VAL A 988 53.53 -16.85 -4.81
CA VAL A 988 54.46 -17.95 -5.15
C VAL A 988 54.17 -19.24 -4.39
N LYS A 989 53.51 -19.17 -3.23
CA LYS A 989 53.12 -20.34 -2.43
C LYS A 989 51.67 -20.25 -2.00
N TRP A 990 50.92 -21.33 -2.13
CA TRP A 990 49.54 -21.40 -1.65
C TRP A 990 49.04 -22.82 -1.39
N ILE A 991 47.90 -22.90 -0.71
CA ILE A 991 47.16 -24.13 -0.47
C ILE A 991 45.69 -23.89 -0.83
N LEU A 992 45.11 -24.76 -1.65
CA LEU A 992 43.68 -24.84 -1.93
C LEU A 992 43.06 -25.96 -1.09
N LYS A 993 42.05 -25.65 -0.28
CA LYS A 993 41.35 -26.59 0.61
C LYS A 993 39.85 -26.64 0.30
N GLY A 994 39.24 -27.80 0.53
CA GLY A 994 37.80 -28.05 0.36
C GLY A 994 37.15 -28.73 1.56
N SER A 995 35.88 -28.45 1.81
CA SER A 995 35.09 -28.98 2.93
C SER A 995 33.60 -29.16 2.56
N ASN A 996 32.90 -30.06 3.24
CA ASN A 996 31.45 -30.26 3.11
C ASN A 996 30.65 -29.71 4.31
N ASP A 997 31.31 -29.23 5.37
CA ASP A 997 30.69 -28.72 6.59
C ASP A 997 31.27 -27.37 7.09
N GLY A 998 32.22 -26.80 6.34
CA GLY A 998 32.93 -25.55 6.69
C GLY A 998 33.93 -25.69 7.85
N LYS A 999 34.09 -26.89 8.44
CA LYS A 999 34.87 -27.13 9.66
C LYS A 999 36.00 -28.14 9.46
N ASN A 1000 35.73 -29.21 8.72
CA ASN A 1000 36.68 -30.27 8.41
C ASN A 1000 37.17 -30.08 6.96
N TRP A 1001 38.46 -29.74 6.81
CA TRP A 1001 39.05 -29.27 5.56
C TRP A 1001 40.11 -30.25 5.01
N ASN A 1002 39.98 -30.59 3.73
CA ASN A 1002 40.92 -31.42 2.98
C ASN A 1002 41.75 -30.58 2.01
N ILE A 1003 43.02 -30.96 1.77
CA ILE A 1003 43.89 -30.27 0.79
C ILE A 1003 43.57 -30.79 -0.62
N ILE A 1004 43.05 -29.90 -1.47
CA ILE A 1004 42.82 -30.14 -2.90
C ILE A 1004 44.15 -30.00 -3.66
N ASP A 1005 44.88 -28.91 -3.39
CA ASP A 1005 46.23 -28.69 -3.91
C ASP A 1005 47.11 -27.88 -2.94
N ALA A 1006 48.42 -28.06 -3.07
CA ALA A 1006 49.45 -27.33 -2.33
C ALA A 1006 50.62 -27.05 -3.28
N VAL A 1007 51.08 -25.80 -3.32
CA VAL A 1007 52.08 -25.29 -4.28
C VAL A 1007 53.23 -24.61 -3.53
N SER A 1008 54.46 -25.12 -3.72
CA SER A 1008 55.70 -24.55 -3.17
C SER A 1008 56.34 -23.47 -4.05
N ASP A 1009 56.03 -23.47 -5.35
CA ASP A 1009 56.43 -22.46 -6.32
C ASP A 1009 55.43 -22.47 -7.48
N GLY A 1010 54.73 -21.35 -7.65
CA GLY A 1010 53.74 -21.14 -8.71
C GLY A 1010 54.29 -20.53 -10.01
N ASN A 1011 55.48 -19.93 -9.98
CA ASN A 1011 56.16 -19.29 -11.11
C ASN A 1011 55.26 -18.45 -12.05
N LEU A 1012 54.38 -17.60 -11.49
CA LEU A 1012 53.48 -16.75 -12.27
C LEU A 1012 54.27 -15.69 -13.10
N PRO A 1013 53.90 -15.46 -14.37
CA PRO A 1013 54.68 -14.62 -15.28
C PRO A 1013 54.72 -13.14 -14.88
N ALA A 1014 55.83 -12.48 -15.17
CA ALA A 1014 56.03 -11.03 -15.02
C ALA A 1014 55.37 -10.23 -16.18
N LYS A 1015 54.10 -10.53 -16.47
CA LYS A 1015 53.30 -9.95 -17.56
C LYS A 1015 51.90 -9.62 -17.03
N ASN A 1016 51.26 -8.56 -17.52
CA ASN A 1016 49.90 -8.20 -17.12
C ASN A 1016 48.86 -9.18 -17.70
N TYR A 1017 47.72 -9.35 -17.04
CA TYR A 1017 46.51 -10.01 -17.56
C TYR A 1017 46.75 -11.43 -18.12
N THR A 1018 47.69 -12.17 -17.54
CA THR A 1018 48.13 -13.46 -18.06
C THR A 1018 47.73 -14.55 -17.06
N GLY A 1019 46.90 -15.49 -17.51
CA GLY A 1019 46.51 -16.68 -16.74
C GLY A 1019 47.63 -17.72 -16.72
N THR A 1020 47.80 -18.40 -15.59
CA THR A 1020 48.55 -19.66 -15.49
C THR A 1020 47.62 -20.74 -14.95
N ILE A 1021 47.53 -21.86 -15.67
CA ILE A 1021 46.63 -22.98 -15.36
C ILE A 1021 47.34 -23.96 -14.43
N PHE A 1022 46.67 -24.36 -13.36
CA PHE A 1022 47.14 -25.31 -12.36
C PHE A 1022 46.17 -26.47 -12.24
N LYS A 1023 46.70 -27.70 -12.18
CA LYS A 1023 45.90 -28.92 -11.96
C LYS A 1023 45.91 -29.31 -10.49
N SER A 1024 44.72 -29.54 -9.93
CA SER A 1024 44.56 -30.03 -8.56
C SER A 1024 45.14 -31.43 -8.41
N LYS A 1025 45.85 -31.67 -7.30
CA LYS A 1025 46.49 -32.98 -7.04
C LYS A 1025 45.53 -34.00 -6.43
N ASN A 1026 44.62 -33.54 -5.57
CA ASN A 1026 43.59 -34.36 -4.92
C ASN A 1026 42.21 -33.70 -5.10
N PRO A 1027 41.69 -33.59 -6.32
CA PRO A 1027 40.33 -33.09 -6.56
C PRO A 1027 39.29 -33.94 -5.82
N GLY A 1028 38.17 -33.32 -5.47
CA GLY A 1028 37.09 -33.94 -4.72
C GLY A 1028 35.90 -32.99 -4.58
N LYS A 1029 34.71 -33.55 -4.34
CA LYS A 1029 33.47 -32.77 -4.30
C LYS A 1029 33.22 -32.13 -2.94
N TYR A 1030 33.18 -30.80 -2.95
CA TYR A 1030 33.03 -29.95 -1.76
C TYR A 1030 32.06 -28.80 -2.02
N CYS A 1031 31.42 -28.28 -0.97
CA CYS A 1031 30.62 -27.04 -1.04
C CYS A 1031 31.41 -25.81 -0.55
N TYR A 1032 32.37 -26.02 0.35
CA TYR A 1032 33.14 -24.98 1.01
C TYR A 1032 34.57 -25.02 0.49
N PHE A 1033 35.13 -23.87 0.13
CA PHE A 1033 36.46 -23.77 -0.44
C PHE A 1033 37.24 -22.62 0.18
N ALA A 1034 38.56 -22.77 0.24
CA ALA A 1034 39.46 -21.70 0.62
C ALA A 1034 40.82 -21.84 -0.04
N ILE A 1035 41.40 -20.73 -0.50
CA ILE A 1035 42.79 -20.63 -0.95
C ILE A 1035 43.57 -19.71 -0.01
N CYS A 1036 44.71 -20.20 0.49
CA CYS A 1036 45.61 -19.48 1.37
C CYS A 1036 46.91 -19.19 0.63
N PHE A 1037 47.17 -17.93 0.27
CA PHE A 1037 48.41 -17.47 -0.33
C PHE A 1037 49.43 -17.14 0.77
N LEU A 1038 50.43 -18.00 0.94
CA LEU A 1038 51.38 -17.98 2.06
C LEU A 1038 52.54 -17.00 1.85
N GLU A 1039 53.01 -16.85 0.60
CA GLU A 1039 54.13 -15.99 0.23
C GLU A 1039 53.94 -15.37 -1.17
N ILE A 1040 54.54 -14.21 -1.38
CA ILE A 1040 54.71 -13.54 -2.68
C ILE A 1040 56.19 -13.52 -3.08
N ASN A 1041 56.49 -13.24 -4.34
CA ASN A 1041 57.84 -13.25 -4.89
C ASN A 1041 58.78 -12.21 -4.23
N SER A 1042 58.31 -10.97 -4.00
CA SER A 1042 59.00 -9.95 -3.17
C SER A 1042 58.13 -8.72 -2.88
N GLY A 1043 58.43 -8.01 -1.79
CA GLY A 1043 57.69 -6.83 -1.35
C GLY A 1043 56.71 -7.15 -0.22
N ASN A 1044 55.63 -6.36 -0.10
CA ASN A 1044 54.65 -6.44 0.98
C ASN A 1044 53.18 -6.38 0.51
N ILE A 1045 52.93 -6.50 -0.80
CA ILE A 1045 51.59 -6.44 -1.39
C ILE A 1045 51.41 -7.65 -2.29
N LEU A 1046 50.35 -8.43 -2.09
CA LEU A 1046 49.90 -9.46 -3.04
C LEU A 1046 48.97 -8.82 -4.08
N GLN A 1047 49.03 -9.27 -5.34
CA GLN A 1047 48.06 -8.90 -6.37
C GLN A 1047 47.68 -10.04 -7.32
N LEU A 1048 46.41 -10.09 -7.72
CA LEU A 1048 45.82 -10.99 -8.72
C LEU A 1048 44.72 -10.25 -9.50
N SER A 1049 44.39 -10.68 -10.72
CA SER A 1049 43.26 -10.13 -11.49
C SER A 1049 42.01 -11.00 -11.47
N GLU A 1050 42.11 -12.33 -11.47
CA GLU A 1050 40.97 -13.26 -11.47
C GLU A 1050 41.47 -14.65 -11.03
N ILE A 1051 40.57 -15.45 -10.46
CA ILE A 1051 40.74 -16.87 -10.11
C ILE A 1051 39.62 -17.64 -10.81
N GLU A 1052 39.94 -18.27 -11.94
CA GLU A 1052 38.98 -19.11 -12.67
C GLU A 1052 39.03 -20.55 -12.14
N LEU A 1053 37.87 -21.15 -11.89
CA LEU A 1053 37.74 -22.50 -11.32
C LEU A 1053 37.02 -23.43 -12.30
N ILE A 1054 37.56 -24.64 -12.50
CA ILE A 1054 37.11 -25.59 -13.52
C ILE A 1054 36.79 -26.97 -12.90
N GLU A 1055 35.60 -27.51 -13.23
CA GLU A 1055 35.18 -28.90 -12.99
C GLU A 1055 35.21 -29.68 -14.32
N ASN A 1056 35.96 -30.76 -14.39
CA ASN A 1056 36.10 -31.58 -15.58
C ASN A 1056 35.01 -32.66 -15.65
N GLN A 1057 34.31 -32.71 -16.79
CA GLN A 1057 33.20 -33.65 -17.05
C GLN A 1057 33.73 -35.08 -17.32
N GLN A 1058 34.14 -35.79 -16.27
CA GLN A 1058 34.64 -37.17 -16.42
C GLN A 1058 33.47 -38.17 -16.56
N GLN A 1059 33.28 -38.71 -17.76
CA GLN A 1059 32.24 -39.71 -18.03
C GLN A 1059 32.65 -41.10 -17.59
N ASN A 1060 32.03 -41.59 -16.51
CA ASN A 1060 32.34 -42.89 -15.94
C ASN A 1060 31.75 -44.04 -16.77
N ILE A 1061 32.63 -44.75 -17.50
CA ILE A 1061 32.26 -45.92 -18.30
C ILE A 1061 32.15 -47.17 -17.41
N SER A 1062 31.09 -47.96 -17.58
CA SER A 1062 30.92 -49.25 -16.90
C SER A 1062 30.32 -50.30 -17.82
N ASP A 1063 30.95 -51.48 -17.91
CA ASP A 1063 30.43 -52.60 -18.71
C ASP A 1063 29.12 -53.21 -18.12
N LYS A 1064 28.71 -52.79 -16.91
CA LYS A 1064 27.42 -53.16 -16.26
C LYS A 1064 26.21 -52.39 -16.81
N VAL A 1065 26.43 -51.41 -17.68
CA VAL A 1065 25.40 -50.74 -18.48
C VAL A 1065 25.87 -50.73 -19.93
N ASN A 1066 25.09 -51.29 -20.86
CA ASN A 1066 25.57 -51.53 -22.22
C ASN A 1066 24.48 -51.51 -23.29
N VAL A 1067 24.87 -51.19 -24.54
CA VAL A 1067 24.06 -51.41 -25.74
C VAL A 1067 24.43 -52.78 -26.32
N GLN A 1068 23.47 -53.69 -26.38
CA GLN A 1068 23.66 -55.05 -26.92
C GLN A 1068 23.54 -55.10 -28.44
N GLY A 1069 22.83 -54.14 -29.05
CA GLY A 1069 22.75 -54.01 -30.50
C GLY A 1069 21.45 -53.39 -30.99
N PHE A 1070 21.17 -53.60 -32.28
CA PHE A 1070 20.10 -52.92 -33.00
C PHE A 1070 19.15 -53.89 -33.69
N GLN A 1071 17.89 -53.50 -33.80
CA GLN A 1071 16.84 -54.19 -34.55
C GLN A 1071 16.03 -53.17 -35.35
N ILE A 1072 15.20 -53.61 -36.31
CA ILE A 1072 14.25 -52.74 -37.00
C ILE A 1072 12.84 -53.28 -36.80
N SER A 1073 11.90 -52.39 -36.47
CA SER A 1073 10.46 -52.70 -36.43
C SER A 1073 9.82 -52.31 -37.75
N ASN A 1074 9.29 -53.26 -38.50
CA ASN A 1074 8.48 -52.97 -39.68
C ASN A 1074 7.07 -52.48 -39.32
N VAL A 1075 6.60 -52.77 -38.10
CA VAL A 1075 5.29 -52.32 -37.59
C VAL A 1075 5.33 -50.84 -37.20
N LEU A 1076 6.41 -50.42 -36.53
CA LEU A 1076 6.61 -49.02 -36.10
C LEU A 1076 7.46 -48.21 -37.09
N LYS A 1077 7.92 -48.82 -38.19
CA LYS A 1077 8.85 -48.25 -39.18
C LYS A 1077 10.10 -47.58 -38.55
N GLY A 1078 10.56 -48.12 -37.42
CA GLY A 1078 11.57 -47.51 -36.54
C GLY A 1078 12.76 -48.41 -36.24
N ILE A 1079 13.91 -47.78 -35.94
CA ILE A 1079 15.10 -48.46 -35.43
C ILE A 1079 14.93 -48.70 -33.92
N ARG A 1080 15.34 -49.87 -33.44
CA ARG A 1080 15.27 -50.27 -32.03
C ARG A 1080 16.69 -50.46 -31.49
N THR A 1081 17.01 -49.84 -30.36
CA THR A 1081 18.23 -50.10 -29.61
C THR A 1081 17.91 -51.05 -28.46
N VAL A 1082 18.62 -52.19 -28.40
CA VAL A 1082 18.56 -53.14 -27.29
C VAL A 1082 19.68 -52.80 -26.32
N SER A 1083 19.34 -52.53 -25.08
CA SER A 1083 20.26 -52.13 -24.02
C SER A 1083 20.05 -52.98 -22.76
N THR A 1084 21.05 -53.01 -21.89
CA THR A 1084 21.01 -53.69 -20.59
C THR A 1084 21.61 -52.85 -19.48
N VAL A 1085 21.15 -53.07 -18.26
CA VAL A 1085 21.71 -52.47 -17.04
C VAL A 1085 21.60 -53.46 -15.87
N GLU A 1086 22.62 -53.57 -15.03
CA GLU A 1086 22.49 -54.27 -13.75
C GLU A 1086 21.61 -53.47 -12.77
N PRO A 1087 20.71 -54.11 -12.00
CA PRO A 1087 19.87 -53.40 -11.03
C PRO A 1087 20.67 -52.76 -9.87
N GLN A 1088 21.89 -53.24 -9.63
CA GLN A 1088 22.83 -52.69 -8.66
C GLN A 1088 24.23 -52.61 -9.28
N ILE A 1089 24.88 -51.46 -9.20
CA ILE A 1089 26.25 -51.25 -9.68
C ILE A 1089 27.12 -50.78 -8.51
N ASP A 1090 28.20 -51.52 -8.27
CA ASP A 1090 29.24 -51.24 -7.27
C ASP A 1090 28.71 -50.97 -5.85
N GLY A 1091 27.64 -51.69 -5.50
CA GLY A 1091 26.95 -51.60 -4.21
C GLY A 1091 25.79 -50.61 -4.15
N MET A 1092 25.62 -49.76 -5.18
CA MET A 1092 24.56 -48.76 -5.26
C MET A 1092 23.41 -49.21 -6.16
N GLU A 1093 22.17 -48.90 -5.77
CA GLU A 1093 20.98 -49.20 -6.58
C GLU A 1093 20.92 -48.31 -7.82
N VAL A 1094 20.48 -48.86 -8.95
CA VAL A 1094 20.17 -48.08 -10.16
C VAL A 1094 18.75 -47.53 -10.03
N THR A 1095 18.64 -46.21 -9.85
CA THR A 1095 17.37 -45.50 -9.66
C THR A 1095 16.71 -45.07 -10.98
N GLU A 1096 17.50 -44.97 -12.05
CA GLU A 1096 17.03 -44.67 -13.40
C GLU A 1096 18.00 -45.23 -14.45
N PHE A 1097 17.50 -45.59 -15.62
CA PHE A 1097 18.32 -45.94 -16.78
C PHE A 1097 17.61 -45.60 -18.09
N GLY A 1098 18.37 -45.54 -19.17
CA GLY A 1098 17.85 -45.23 -20.51
C GLY A 1098 18.98 -45.10 -21.53
N ASN A 1099 18.68 -44.50 -22.68
CA ASN A 1099 19.67 -44.26 -23.73
C ASN A 1099 19.87 -42.75 -23.97
N VAL A 1100 21.10 -42.35 -24.28
CA VAL A 1100 21.42 -41.06 -24.89
C VAL A 1100 21.61 -41.30 -26.39
N TYR A 1101 20.93 -40.52 -27.22
CA TYR A 1101 21.01 -40.54 -28.67
C TYR A 1101 21.60 -39.23 -29.19
N GLY A 1102 22.46 -39.29 -30.20
CA GLY A 1102 23.04 -38.13 -30.86
C GLY A 1102 23.05 -38.30 -32.37
N VAL A 1103 22.95 -37.19 -33.11
CA VAL A 1103 23.17 -37.17 -34.57
C VAL A 1103 24.61 -36.75 -34.85
N ASP A 1104 25.32 -37.48 -35.71
CA ASP A 1104 26.70 -37.19 -36.14
C ASP A 1104 26.72 -36.02 -37.15
N GLU A 1105 26.34 -34.82 -36.68
CA GLU A 1105 26.27 -33.58 -37.44
C GLU A 1105 26.83 -32.41 -36.61
N ASN A 1106 27.39 -31.40 -37.30
CA ASN A 1106 27.81 -30.11 -36.72
C ASN A 1106 28.75 -30.19 -35.49
N GLY A 1107 29.66 -31.18 -35.47
CA GLY A 1107 30.72 -31.28 -34.46
C GLY A 1107 30.39 -32.15 -33.25
N VAL A 1108 29.21 -32.78 -33.21
CA VAL A 1108 28.87 -33.79 -32.20
C VAL A 1108 29.88 -34.95 -32.23
N SER A 1109 30.37 -35.33 -31.06
CA SER A 1109 31.37 -36.37 -30.83
C SER A 1109 30.93 -37.37 -29.76
N GLU A 1110 31.75 -38.39 -29.50
CA GLU A 1110 31.50 -39.34 -28.40
C GLU A 1110 31.50 -38.65 -27.02
N ASP A 1111 32.27 -37.55 -26.86
CA ASP A 1111 32.36 -36.78 -25.62
C ASP A 1111 31.05 -36.04 -25.29
N ASP A 1112 30.22 -35.71 -26.29
CA ASP A 1112 28.98 -34.95 -26.07
C ASP A 1112 27.82 -35.81 -25.54
N MET A 1113 27.97 -37.13 -25.61
CA MET A 1113 26.91 -38.11 -25.38
C MET A 1113 26.63 -38.36 -23.89
N TYR A 1114 26.13 -37.39 -23.13
CA TYR A 1114 25.82 -37.57 -21.69
C TYR A 1114 24.45 -37.03 -21.29
N VAL A 1115 23.97 -37.44 -20.10
CA VAL A 1115 22.70 -36.97 -19.53
C VAL A 1115 22.84 -35.51 -19.13
N GLY A 1116 22.01 -34.65 -19.73
CA GLY A 1116 22.05 -33.20 -19.50
C GLY A 1116 22.96 -32.41 -20.45
N SER A 1117 23.43 -33.02 -21.54
CA SER A 1117 24.14 -32.31 -22.62
C SER A 1117 23.29 -31.19 -23.22
N GLU A 1118 23.87 -29.99 -23.36
CA GLU A 1118 23.20 -28.80 -23.93
C GLU A 1118 23.13 -28.82 -25.46
N SER A 1119 23.75 -29.81 -26.11
CA SER A 1119 23.73 -29.94 -27.57
C SER A 1119 22.33 -30.29 -28.07
N LYS A 1120 21.72 -29.40 -28.85
CA LYS A 1120 20.41 -29.61 -29.50
C LYS A 1120 20.33 -30.81 -30.45
N TYR A 1121 21.47 -31.44 -30.77
CA TYR A 1121 21.57 -32.65 -31.59
C TYR A 1121 21.61 -33.93 -30.75
N ILE A 1122 21.48 -33.81 -29.42
CA ILE A 1122 21.52 -34.91 -28.46
C ILE A 1122 20.23 -34.94 -27.65
N SER A 1123 19.77 -36.14 -27.34
CA SER A 1123 18.55 -36.38 -26.56
C SER A 1123 18.76 -37.53 -25.59
N THR A 1124 18.44 -37.32 -24.32
CA THR A 1124 18.40 -38.37 -23.29
C THR A 1124 16.98 -38.89 -23.16
N VAL A 1125 16.79 -40.20 -23.27
CA VAL A 1125 15.48 -40.84 -23.19
C VAL A 1125 15.50 -41.97 -22.16
N LYS A 1126 14.77 -41.75 -21.06
CA LYS A 1126 14.56 -42.72 -19.98
C LYS A 1126 13.84 -43.97 -20.48
N ALA A 1127 14.24 -45.15 -20.00
CA ALA A 1127 13.53 -46.40 -20.27
C ALA A 1127 12.16 -46.42 -19.56
N THR A 1128 11.15 -46.96 -20.25
CA THR A 1128 9.80 -47.11 -19.70
C THR A 1128 9.51 -48.58 -19.37
N GLU A 1129 8.51 -48.85 -18.53
CA GLU A 1129 8.07 -50.22 -18.20
C GLU A 1129 7.75 -51.03 -19.47
N ASN A 1130 7.08 -50.41 -20.45
CA ASN A 1130 6.79 -51.00 -21.76
C ASN A 1130 8.05 -51.33 -22.61
N GLY A 1131 9.18 -50.68 -22.31
CA GLY A 1131 10.47 -50.94 -22.94
C GLY A 1131 11.22 -52.11 -22.32
N ILE A 1132 10.92 -52.50 -21.08
CA ILE A 1132 11.56 -53.62 -20.38
C ILE A 1132 11.07 -54.95 -21.00
N ILE A 1133 11.99 -55.89 -21.22
CA ILE A 1133 11.72 -57.15 -21.90
C ILE A 1133 12.27 -58.37 -21.16
N ASN A 1134 11.49 -59.43 -21.11
CA ASN A 1134 11.89 -60.71 -20.51
C ASN A 1134 12.86 -61.53 -21.40
N LYS A 1135 13.21 -61.04 -22.59
CA LYS A 1135 14.11 -61.75 -23.51
C LYS A 1135 15.55 -61.35 -23.24
N GLN A 1136 16.33 -62.32 -22.77
CA GLN A 1136 17.75 -62.17 -22.49
C GLN A 1136 18.57 -61.90 -23.77
N TYR A 1137 19.31 -60.79 -23.78
CA TYR A 1137 20.27 -60.44 -24.83
C TYR A 1137 21.71 -60.26 -24.33
N SER A 1138 21.92 -59.99 -23.03
CA SER A 1138 23.26 -60.02 -22.42
C SER A 1138 23.60 -61.38 -21.80
N SER A 1139 24.87 -61.61 -21.48
CA SER A 1139 25.34 -62.79 -20.74
C SER A 1139 25.11 -62.73 -19.22
N SER A 1140 24.50 -61.66 -18.69
CA SER A 1140 24.23 -61.52 -17.26
C SER A 1140 22.82 -61.97 -16.91
N GLU A 1141 22.68 -62.96 -16.04
CA GLU A 1141 21.39 -63.48 -15.56
C GLU A 1141 20.59 -62.45 -14.72
N THR A 1142 21.25 -61.40 -14.22
CA THR A 1142 20.63 -60.37 -13.36
C THR A 1142 20.31 -59.06 -14.08
N ALA A 1143 20.88 -58.82 -15.26
CA ALA A 1143 20.71 -57.56 -15.96
C ALA A 1143 19.28 -57.35 -16.48
N VAL A 1144 18.72 -56.17 -16.22
CA VAL A 1144 17.47 -55.71 -16.84
C VAL A 1144 17.72 -55.45 -18.31
N ASN A 1145 17.00 -56.17 -19.18
CA ASN A 1145 17.04 -55.99 -20.63
C ASN A 1145 15.91 -55.06 -21.06
N TYR A 1146 16.21 -54.03 -21.87
CA TYR A 1146 15.20 -53.09 -22.37
C TYR A 1146 15.45 -52.68 -23.82
N VAL A 1147 14.39 -52.24 -24.50
CA VAL A 1147 14.42 -51.87 -25.92
C VAL A 1147 13.71 -50.54 -26.15
N MET A 1148 14.47 -49.56 -26.62
CA MET A 1148 13.98 -48.23 -27.00
C MET A 1148 13.82 -48.16 -28.52
N THR A 1149 12.74 -47.56 -29.02
CA THR A 1149 12.48 -47.46 -30.48
C THR A 1149 12.44 -45.99 -30.90
N MET A 1150 13.27 -45.63 -31.88
CA MET A 1150 13.26 -44.32 -32.53
C MET A 1150 12.40 -44.43 -33.80
N CYS A 1151 11.28 -43.71 -33.81
CA CYS A 1151 10.31 -43.65 -34.92
C CYS A 1151 10.56 -42.42 -35.79
N ASP A 1152 9.82 -42.28 -36.88
CA ASP A 1152 9.78 -41.09 -37.75
C ASP A 1152 11.15 -40.62 -38.28
N ASN A 1153 12.07 -41.56 -38.47
CA ASN A 1153 13.45 -41.32 -38.88
C ASN A 1153 13.61 -40.70 -40.29
N GLY A 1154 12.53 -40.57 -41.05
CA GLY A 1154 12.52 -40.22 -42.47
C GLY A 1154 12.62 -41.43 -43.40
N THR A 1155 12.33 -41.20 -44.69
CA THR A 1155 12.29 -42.24 -45.75
C THR A 1155 13.16 -41.89 -46.96
N THR A 1156 14.16 -41.02 -46.77
CA THR A 1156 15.07 -40.56 -47.83
C THR A 1156 16.42 -41.26 -47.73
N VAL A 1157 17.22 -41.24 -48.81
CA VAL A 1157 18.60 -41.74 -48.79
C VAL A 1157 19.39 -41.11 -47.63
N ALA A 1158 19.36 -39.78 -47.52
CA ALA A 1158 20.06 -39.04 -46.48
C ALA A 1158 19.61 -39.42 -45.06
N ALA A 1159 18.32 -39.71 -44.86
CA ALA A 1159 17.80 -40.19 -43.57
C ALA A 1159 18.35 -41.59 -43.21
N TYR A 1160 18.35 -42.52 -44.17
CA TYR A 1160 18.81 -43.89 -43.90
C TYR A 1160 20.33 -44.03 -43.80
N THR A 1161 21.10 -43.20 -44.50
CA THR A 1161 22.58 -43.20 -44.44
C THR A 1161 23.15 -42.25 -43.37
N ARG A 1162 22.31 -41.47 -42.68
CA ARG A 1162 22.73 -40.62 -41.56
C ARG A 1162 23.34 -41.47 -40.46
N LYS A 1163 24.45 -40.99 -39.90
CA LYS A 1163 25.10 -41.58 -38.73
C LYS A 1163 24.46 -41.04 -37.45
N TYR A 1164 24.27 -41.96 -36.51
CA TYR A 1164 23.77 -41.71 -35.17
C TYR A 1164 24.74 -42.31 -34.16
N TYR A 1165 24.96 -41.58 -33.07
CA TYR A 1165 25.60 -42.10 -31.87
C TYR A 1165 24.53 -42.55 -30.88
N VAL A 1166 24.81 -43.61 -30.12
CA VAL A 1166 23.99 -44.03 -28.98
C VAL A 1166 24.87 -44.58 -27.86
N ARG A 1167 24.43 -44.39 -26.62
CA ARG A 1167 24.93 -45.13 -25.45
C ARG A 1167 23.79 -45.39 -24.47
N ALA A 1168 23.95 -46.37 -23.59
CA ALA A 1168 23.09 -46.56 -22.44
C ALA A 1168 23.63 -45.77 -21.23
N TYR A 1169 22.75 -45.31 -20.34
CA TYR A 1169 23.07 -44.66 -19.07
C TYR A 1169 22.36 -45.36 -17.90
N ALA A 1170 22.95 -45.24 -16.71
CA ALA A 1170 22.40 -45.67 -15.43
C ALA A 1170 22.67 -44.57 -14.38
N LYS A 1171 21.64 -44.18 -13.63
CA LYS A 1171 21.72 -43.25 -12.50
C LYS A 1171 21.74 -44.04 -11.20
N LEU A 1172 22.73 -43.81 -10.36
CA LEU A 1172 22.88 -44.50 -9.09
C LEU A 1172 22.12 -43.79 -7.96
N SER A 1173 22.00 -44.45 -6.81
CA SER A 1173 21.31 -43.93 -5.62
C SER A 1173 21.94 -42.67 -5.00
N ASP A 1174 23.21 -42.39 -5.29
CA ASP A 1174 23.91 -41.14 -4.91
C ASP A 1174 23.67 -39.99 -5.90
N GLY A 1175 22.93 -40.25 -7.00
CA GLY A 1175 22.67 -39.30 -8.07
C GLY A 1175 23.72 -39.25 -9.18
N SER A 1176 24.82 -40.01 -9.08
CA SER A 1176 25.84 -40.10 -10.12
C SER A 1176 25.34 -40.88 -11.35
N TYR A 1177 25.97 -40.65 -12.50
CA TYR A 1177 25.68 -41.36 -13.75
C TYR A 1177 26.86 -42.24 -14.18
N LEU A 1178 26.54 -43.47 -14.54
CA LEU A 1178 27.41 -44.40 -15.26
C LEU A 1178 26.90 -44.60 -16.67
N TYR A 1179 27.82 -44.92 -17.59
CA TYR A 1179 27.53 -44.97 -19.01
C TYR A 1179 28.13 -46.19 -19.70
N SER A 1180 27.50 -46.65 -20.77
CA SER A 1180 28.16 -47.56 -21.72
C SER A 1180 29.20 -46.83 -22.56
N LYS A 1181 29.98 -47.59 -23.32
CA LYS A 1181 30.69 -47.10 -24.51
C LYS A 1181 29.70 -46.48 -25.50
N VAL A 1182 30.17 -45.56 -26.33
CA VAL A 1182 29.37 -45.00 -27.44
C VAL A 1182 29.41 -45.98 -28.62
N TYR A 1183 28.30 -46.12 -29.32
CA TYR A 1183 28.15 -46.94 -30.50
C TYR A 1183 27.61 -46.07 -31.64
N SER A 1184 28.24 -46.14 -32.81
CA SER A 1184 27.76 -45.48 -34.02
C SER A 1184 27.03 -46.45 -34.94
N TYR A 1185 25.96 -45.99 -35.61
CA TYR A 1185 25.21 -46.76 -36.59
C TYR A 1185 24.54 -45.86 -37.65
N SER A 1186 24.17 -46.44 -38.79
CA SER A 1186 23.15 -45.90 -39.70
C SER A 1186 21.99 -46.89 -39.81
N ILE A 1187 20.80 -46.41 -40.18
CA ILE A 1187 19.63 -47.28 -40.33
C ILE A 1187 19.85 -48.25 -41.51
N TYR A 1188 20.49 -47.78 -42.58
CA TYR A 1188 20.88 -48.58 -43.73
C TYR A 1188 21.82 -49.73 -43.35
N ASP A 1189 22.87 -49.49 -42.56
CA ASP A 1189 23.83 -50.54 -42.18
C ASP A 1189 23.19 -51.63 -41.30
N VAL A 1190 22.27 -51.23 -40.40
CA VAL A 1190 21.50 -52.19 -39.59
C VAL A 1190 20.53 -52.98 -40.47
N ALA A 1191 19.80 -52.34 -41.37
CA ALA A 1191 18.91 -53.02 -42.32
C ALA A 1191 19.67 -54.01 -43.20
N LYS A 1192 20.82 -53.60 -43.73
CA LYS A 1192 21.73 -54.40 -44.55
C LYS A 1192 22.18 -55.65 -43.81
N LYS A 1193 22.67 -55.48 -42.58
CA LYS A 1193 23.16 -56.59 -41.75
C LYS A 1193 22.04 -57.58 -41.38
N LEU A 1194 20.83 -57.10 -41.09
CA LEU A 1194 19.67 -57.94 -40.80
C LEU A 1194 19.17 -58.70 -42.04
N TYR A 1195 19.15 -58.04 -43.20
CA TYR A 1195 18.61 -58.60 -44.45
C TYR A 1195 19.55 -59.61 -45.10
N ASP A 1196 20.84 -59.27 -45.26
CA ASP A 1196 21.85 -60.11 -45.92
C ASP A 1196 22.04 -61.47 -45.22
N ASN A 1197 21.80 -61.49 -43.90
CA ASN A 1197 21.90 -62.68 -43.05
C ASN A 1197 20.53 -63.33 -42.78
N ALA A 1198 19.44 -62.86 -43.42
CA ALA A 1198 18.06 -63.33 -43.25
C ALA A 1198 17.60 -63.43 -41.77
N LEU A 1199 17.93 -62.43 -40.95
CA LEU A 1199 17.73 -62.41 -39.50
C LEU A 1199 16.36 -61.86 -39.06
N MET A 1200 15.52 -61.40 -39.99
CA MET A 1200 14.18 -60.92 -39.64
C MET A 1200 13.28 -62.08 -39.22
N SER A 1201 12.51 -61.91 -38.14
CA SER A 1201 11.62 -62.94 -37.61
C SER A 1201 10.33 -63.13 -38.41
N THR A 1202 10.02 -62.23 -39.35
CA THR A 1202 8.81 -62.31 -40.19
C THR A 1202 9.13 -61.96 -41.64
N TYR A 1203 8.39 -62.56 -42.58
CA TYR A 1203 8.49 -62.24 -44.00
C TYR A 1203 8.18 -60.77 -44.29
N ALA A 1204 7.17 -60.20 -43.62
CA ALA A 1204 6.81 -58.79 -43.75
C ALA A 1204 7.95 -57.86 -43.29
N GLY A 1205 8.65 -58.21 -42.21
CA GLY A 1205 9.84 -57.49 -41.76
C GLY A 1205 11.00 -57.62 -42.76
N HIS A 1206 11.22 -58.81 -43.31
CA HIS A 1206 12.24 -59.06 -44.32
C HIS A 1206 12.01 -58.25 -45.61
N ARG A 1207 10.75 -58.17 -46.08
CA ARG A 1207 10.36 -57.33 -47.22
C ARG A 1207 10.50 -55.83 -46.94
N TYR A 1208 10.08 -55.36 -45.76
CA TYR A 1208 10.24 -53.96 -45.36
C TYR A 1208 11.71 -53.49 -45.41
N LEU A 1209 12.67 -54.33 -44.96
CA LEU A 1209 14.09 -53.99 -45.10
C LEU A 1209 14.49 -53.81 -46.57
N TYR A 1210 14.00 -54.67 -47.46
CA TYR A 1210 14.34 -54.63 -48.89
C TYR A 1210 13.70 -53.44 -49.60
N GLU A 1211 12.38 -53.31 -49.51
CA GLU A 1211 11.56 -52.38 -50.31
C GLU A 1211 11.58 -50.95 -49.78
N ASP A 1212 11.45 -50.77 -48.45
CA ASP A 1212 11.32 -49.43 -47.85
C ASP A 1212 12.68 -48.81 -47.45
N ILE A 1213 13.76 -49.61 -47.31
CA ILE A 1213 15.08 -49.11 -46.84
C ILE A 1213 16.20 -49.37 -47.83
N LEU A 1214 16.50 -50.64 -48.14
CA LEU A 1214 17.70 -51.01 -48.89
C LEU A 1214 17.63 -50.56 -50.35
N THR A 1215 16.52 -50.80 -51.04
CA THR A 1215 16.32 -50.35 -52.42
C THR A 1215 16.07 -48.85 -52.57
N VAL A 1216 15.73 -48.16 -51.47
CA VAL A 1216 15.68 -46.68 -51.43
C VAL A 1216 17.09 -46.09 -51.45
N VAL A 1217 18.05 -46.69 -50.75
CA VAL A 1217 19.46 -46.24 -50.71
C VAL A 1217 20.27 -46.74 -51.93
N ASP A 1218 20.07 -48.00 -52.35
CA ASP A 1218 20.68 -48.58 -53.54
C ASP A 1218 19.60 -49.30 -54.38
N SER A 1219 19.14 -48.66 -55.45
CA SER A 1219 18.11 -49.22 -56.34
C SER A 1219 18.50 -50.53 -57.04
N ASN A 1220 19.76 -50.97 -56.96
CA ASN A 1220 20.24 -52.25 -57.49
C ASN A 1220 20.45 -53.32 -56.40
N TYR A 1221 19.98 -53.09 -55.17
CA TYR A 1221 20.16 -54.03 -54.07
C TYR A 1221 19.59 -55.41 -54.41
N LYS A 1222 20.38 -56.47 -54.14
CA LYS A 1222 20.01 -57.84 -54.53
C LYS A 1222 19.03 -58.45 -53.53
N GLU A 1223 17.96 -59.06 -54.04
CA GLU A 1223 16.98 -59.75 -53.20
C GLU A 1223 17.59 -61.01 -52.56
N VAL A 1224 17.51 -61.09 -51.23
CA VAL A 1224 17.90 -62.26 -50.42
C VAL A 1224 16.62 -62.98 -49.99
N LYS A 1225 16.57 -64.30 -50.20
CA LYS A 1225 15.39 -65.09 -49.82
C LYS A 1225 15.21 -65.13 -48.31
N TYR A 1226 13.97 -64.92 -47.87
CA TYR A 1226 13.57 -65.10 -46.48
C TYR A 1226 13.77 -66.55 -46.02
N ASN A 1227 14.18 -66.74 -44.77
CA ASN A 1227 14.35 -68.06 -44.17
C ASN A 1227 13.02 -68.62 -43.65
N TRP A 1228 12.40 -69.49 -44.44
CA TRP A 1228 11.14 -70.18 -44.13
C TRP A 1228 11.28 -71.35 -43.12
N GLY A 1229 12.35 -71.41 -42.33
CA GLY A 1229 12.73 -72.56 -41.48
C GLY A 1229 11.77 -72.98 -40.35
N GLY A 1230 10.57 -72.38 -40.26
CA GLY A 1230 9.51 -72.75 -39.32
C GLY A 1230 8.14 -73.05 -39.96
N THR A 1231 8.01 -72.96 -41.29
CA THR A 1231 6.72 -73.12 -41.99
C THR A 1231 6.68 -74.39 -42.85
N ILE A 1232 6.58 -75.56 -42.19
CA ILE A 1232 6.22 -76.82 -42.83
C ILE A 1232 4.94 -77.34 -42.16
N ALA A 1233 3.84 -77.33 -42.89
CA ALA A 1233 2.67 -78.16 -42.60
C ALA A 1233 2.78 -79.47 -43.42
N ARG A 1234 2.24 -80.56 -42.88
CA ARG A 1234 2.00 -81.81 -43.61
C ARG A 1234 0.59 -81.82 -44.20
#